data_AF-A0A851IGJ6-F1
#
_entry.id   AF-A0A851IGJ6-F1
#
_cell.length_a   1.000
_cell.length_b   1.000
_cell.length_c   1.000
_cell.angle_alpha   90.00
_cell.angle_beta   90.00
_cell.angle_gamma   90.00
#
_symmetry.space_group_name_H-M   'P 1'
#
loop_
_entity.id
_entity.type
_entity.pdbx_description
1 polymer ?
#
loop_
_entity_poly.entity_id
_entity_poly.type
_entity_poly.pdbx_seq_one_letter_code
_entity_poly.pdbx_strand_id
1 'polypeptide(L)'
;MLLLFRTNVLAADAGWKYENHVWKYYKEDKSPYLGWLNTGTDWYYLDPASGNMKTGWIRHSDGRWYFLNTGSGSALGAMLRGWQWIDGYCYYFDAVSGRMYENEATPDGYRVDALGRCLDSTGGSLFLEGKGILSGKEAAMPAMASAVSGGGGISSRSSSGAGRGGSTGSSGIGRGSAGRSSGGGSAGRNGGTGRSSSSGGGSAGNAGNAVGDSIERGETDTKKNENRIADIPKRETDSNSKTESRTEEKPELPKIPEKKENIATGSEIPKEHTEERSTEEKKTEEQPVGEAQESEEQQPKKEQKTEEAGTQHTEEQHKAEEQSPEAEPETEETAESKSEEGTEKKTEDKNEGDDTESPSEERMAEAERIEREKADKVYKELSSRSNQNVEQYKADDGTVHTIIWVQGINAPRMGESGDFRKEILKQGDDTYVDYIAEYAPGNSWFDVNKSDIGSAEYERDKNLCFAASASNMLHWWMEQNAAYITAYEQKNGNPARAVGNKIYTLEDLRTAPASQTESEVFAFFKDIYGNNEKGFFTDLLADLFINGYTPKKNGGTNLEREDLEPDTRAGFFYEVFQGGLLTDRSYRGGYRDFGESLKEILGGGQIAGVSHTVVNNYNHVITIWGAEYDLDGRIVAIYVTDSDDREGVEIGMKRYGVRNANGKAKLSTNISNKAHGSNVGYLYMLSLGKEKWKEYLEE
;
A
#
# COMPACT_ATOMS: atom_id res chain seq x y z
N MET A 1 -9.15 44.38 41.99
CA MET A 1 -8.16 43.30 42.15
C MET A 1 -8.84 41.99 41.79
N LEU A 2 -8.09 40.95 41.39
CA LEU A 2 -8.61 39.61 41.10
C LEU A 2 -9.23 38.95 42.38
N LEU A 3 -9.97 37.84 42.33
CA LEU A 3 -9.84 36.69 41.40
C LEU A 3 -11.18 35.95 41.19
N LEU A 4 -11.40 35.40 39.99
CA LEU A 4 -12.50 34.49 39.66
C LEU A 4 -12.07 33.04 39.87
N PHE A 5 -12.93 32.20 40.47
CA PHE A 5 -12.80 30.75 40.33
C PHE A 5 -13.90 30.19 39.43
N ARG A 6 -13.52 29.87 38.20
CA ARG A 6 -14.20 28.85 37.38
C ARG A 6 -13.59 27.50 37.72
N THR A 7 -14.41 26.51 38.05
CA THR A 7 -13.97 25.10 38.04
C THR A 7 -14.07 24.57 36.61
N ASN A 8 -12.95 24.57 35.88
CA ASN A 8 -12.85 23.76 34.67
C ASN A 8 -12.88 22.28 35.07
N VAL A 9 -13.70 21.48 34.41
CA VAL A 9 -13.52 20.02 34.43
C VAL A 9 -12.24 19.73 33.64
N LEU A 10 -11.30 19.02 34.26
CA LEU A 10 -10.07 18.57 33.59
C LEU A 10 -10.41 17.36 32.70
N ALA A 11 -9.82 17.33 31.50
CA ALA A 11 -9.92 16.17 30.61
C ALA A 11 -9.19 14.97 31.23
N ALA A 12 -9.70 13.76 30.95
CA ALA A 12 -9.06 12.52 31.35
C ALA A 12 -7.75 12.31 30.57
N ASP A 13 -6.75 11.69 31.23
CA ASP A 13 -5.38 11.54 30.74
C ASP A 13 -4.95 10.06 30.62
N ALA A 14 -5.96 9.19 30.48
CA ALA A 14 -5.87 7.74 30.37
C ALA A 14 -5.96 7.27 28.90
N GLY A 15 -5.58 6.02 28.65
CA GLY A 15 -5.59 5.40 27.32
C GLY A 15 -4.19 5.12 26.77
N TRP A 16 -4.13 4.81 25.48
CA TRP A 16 -2.89 4.59 24.74
C TRP A 16 -2.09 5.88 24.56
N LYS A 17 -0.76 5.80 24.71
CA LYS A 17 0.21 6.85 24.40
C LYS A 17 1.44 6.24 23.73
N TYR A 18 1.97 6.92 22.72
CA TYR A 18 3.20 6.54 22.04
C TYR A 18 4.34 7.41 22.58
N GLU A 19 5.30 6.80 23.28
CA GLU A 19 6.33 7.51 24.05
C GLU A 19 7.69 6.84 23.85
N ASN A 20 8.70 7.59 23.39
CA ASN A 20 10.05 7.09 23.10
C ASN A 20 10.09 5.89 22.11
N HIS A 21 9.28 5.98 21.05
CA HIS A 21 9.09 4.93 20.03
C HIS A 21 8.44 3.63 20.53
N VAL A 22 7.75 3.66 21.67
CA VAL A 22 7.02 2.49 22.20
C VAL A 22 5.64 2.88 22.70
N TRP A 23 4.64 2.05 22.40
CA TRP A 23 3.28 2.21 22.94
C TRP A 23 3.22 1.84 24.41
N LYS A 24 2.45 2.61 25.18
CA LYS A 24 2.06 2.34 26.57
C LYS A 24 0.57 2.60 26.74
N TYR A 25 -0.03 1.99 27.74
CA TYR A 25 -1.39 2.33 28.17
C TYR A 25 -1.35 2.89 29.59
N TYR A 26 -2.06 3.98 29.84
CA TYR A 26 -2.16 4.64 31.13
C TYR A 26 -3.58 4.58 31.70
N LYS A 27 -3.70 4.41 33.02
CA LYS A 27 -4.99 4.42 33.74
C LYS A 27 -5.37 5.86 34.11
N GLU A 28 -6.56 6.05 34.67
CA GLU A 28 -7.08 7.36 35.12
C GLU A 28 -6.20 8.03 36.19
N ASP A 29 -5.51 7.23 37.03
CA ASP A 29 -4.53 7.69 38.02
C ASP A 29 -3.15 8.06 37.42
N LYS A 30 -3.02 8.00 36.09
CA LYS A 30 -1.79 8.19 35.30
C LYS A 30 -0.68 7.16 35.57
N SER A 31 -0.99 6.04 36.22
CA SER A 31 -0.08 4.91 36.31
C SER A 31 -0.11 4.07 35.03
N PRO A 32 1.01 3.47 34.58
CA PRO A 32 1.01 2.57 33.43
C PRO A 32 0.24 1.27 33.72
N TYR A 33 -0.33 0.69 32.68
CA TYR A 33 -0.87 -0.67 32.68
C TYR A 33 0.26 -1.69 32.49
N LEU A 34 0.14 -2.85 33.11
CA LEU A 34 1.16 -3.91 33.15
C LEU A 34 0.49 -5.27 32.92
N GLY A 35 1.12 -6.13 32.11
CA GLY A 35 0.56 -7.42 31.73
C GLY A 35 -0.55 -7.32 30.67
N TRP A 36 -1.47 -8.28 30.70
CA TRP A 36 -2.57 -8.39 29.74
C TRP A 36 -3.62 -7.28 29.93
N LEU A 37 -3.75 -6.42 28.91
CA LEU A 37 -4.82 -5.43 28.76
C LEU A 37 -5.89 -5.96 27.81
N ASN A 38 -7.15 -5.65 28.07
CA ASN A 38 -8.27 -5.83 27.15
C ASN A 38 -8.92 -4.46 26.91
N THR A 39 -9.05 -4.04 25.65
CA THR A 39 -9.63 -2.74 25.26
C THR A 39 -11.14 -2.77 25.04
N GLY A 40 -11.76 -3.95 25.15
CA GLY A 40 -13.14 -4.22 24.75
C GLY A 40 -13.23 -4.95 23.41
N THR A 41 -12.33 -4.63 22.47
CA THR A 41 -12.20 -5.34 21.18
C THR A 41 -11.14 -6.45 21.27
N ASP A 42 -9.94 -6.10 21.73
CA ASP A 42 -8.74 -6.89 21.56
C ASP A 42 -7.92 -6.99 22.85
N TRP A 43 -7.04 -7.99 22.89
CA TRP A 43 -6.08 -8.18 23.97
C TRP A 43 -4.69 -7.73 23.53
N TYR A 44 -3.99 -7.05 24.43
CA TYR A 44 -2.62 -6.55 24.24
C TYR A 44 -1.79 -6.94 25.47
N TYR A 45 -0.46 -6.99 25.32
CA TYR A 45 0.43 -7.28 26.44
C TYR A 45 1.42 -6.14 26.68
N LEU A 46 1.34 -5.53 27.86
CA LEU A 46 2.28 -4.52 28.33
C LEU A 46 3.35 -5.22 29.18
N ASP A 47 4.62 -4.95 28.89
CA ASP A 47 5.78 -5.47 29.61
C ASP A 47 5.66 -5.20 31.13
N PRO A 48 5.62 -6.25 32.00
CA PRO A 48 5.37 -6.07 33.43
C PRO A 48 6.42 -5.27 34.21
N ALA A 49 7.59 -4.97 33.63
CA ALA A 49 8.64 -4.18 34.26
C ALA A 49 8.69 -2.72 33.77
N SER A 50 8.21 -2.44 32.55
CA SER A 50 8.38 -1.13 31.89
C SER A 50 7.09 -0.49 31.37
N GLY A 51 5.98 -1.24 31.30
CA GLY A 51 4.72 -0.79 30.68
C GLY A 51 4.76 -0.66 29.16
N ASN A 52 5.85 -1.10 28.53
CA ASN A 52 6.06 -1.09 27.09
C ASN A 52 5.21 -2.19 26.42
N MET A 53 4.37 -1.84 25.44
CA MET A 53 3.64 -2.83 24.64
C MET A 53 4.60 -3.79 23.93
N LYS A 54 4.25 -5.07 23.89
CA LYS A 54 4.95 -6.09 23.09
C LYS A 54 4.24 -6.33 21.76
N THR A 55 5.03 -6.77 20.78
CA THR A 55 4.61 -7.34 19.51
C THR A 55 5.36 -8.67 19.29
N GLY A 56 4.96 -9.47 18.31
CA GLY A 56 5.59 -10.75 17.97
C GLY A 56 5.27 -11.87 18.96
N TRP A 57 6.15 -12.87 19.04
CA TRP A 57 5.98 -14.01 19.95
C TRP A 57 6.19 -13.62 21.42
N ILE A 58 5.21 -13.90 22.27
CA ILE A 58 5.40 -13.83 23.73
C ILE A 58 5.15 -15.20 24.38
N ARG A 59 5.96 -15.52 25.38
CA ARG A 59 5.73 -16.65 26.28
C ARG A 59 5.27 -16.13 27.64
N HIS A 60 4.06 -16.48 28.04
CA HIS A 60 3.49 -16.04 29.30
C HIS A 60 4.10 -16.81 30.49
N SER A 61 3.87 -16.33 31.71
CA SER A 61 4.46 -16.88 32.95
C SER A 61 3.99 -18.30 33.30
N ASP A 62 2.86 -18.73 32.75
CA ASP A 62 2.35 -20.10 32.79
C ASP A 62 3.00 -21.04 31.74
N GLY A 63 3.93 -20.53 30.94
CA GLY A 63 4.68 -21.27 29.93
C GLY A 63 4.02 -21.36 28.56
N ARG A 64 2.82 -20.79 28.37
CA ARG A 64 2.11 -20.82 27.08
C ARG A 64 2.62 -19.75 26.11
N TRP A 65 2.60 -20.08 24.81
CA TRP A 65 2.90 -19.14 23.73
C TRP A 65 1.65 -18.42 23.22
N TYR A 66 1.86 -17.19 22.78
CA TYR A 66 0.90 -16.30 22.14
C TYR A 66 1.64 -15.51 21.05
N PHE A 67 0.90 -14.96 20.09
CA PHE A 67 1.43 -13.99 19.14
C PHE A 67 0.63 -12.70 19.19
N LEU A 68 1.35 -11.59 19.27
CA LEU A 68 0.82 -10.23 19.22
C LEU A 68 1.18 -9.66 17.85
N ASN A 69 0.21 -9.13 17.12
CA ASN A 69 0.41 -8.72 15.74
C ASN A 69 1.55 -7.70 15.58
N THR A 70 2.34 -7.85 14.53
CA THR A 70 3.51 -7.02 14.19
C THR A 70 3.27 -6.06 13.02
N GLY A 71 2.18 -6.24 12.26
CA GLY A 71 1.70 -5.22 11.31
C GLY A 71 1.17 -3.97 12.04
N SER A 72 1.11 -2.82 11.36
CA SER A 72 0.82 -1.54 12.00
C SER A 72 -0.67 -1.25 12.25
N GLY A 73 -0.98 0.02 12.54
CA GLY A 73 -2.35 0.54 12.64
C GLY A 73 -3.05 0.12 13.92
N SER A 74 -4.37 0.12 13.88
CA SER A 74 -5.24 -0.32 14.98
C SER A 74 -4.99 -1.77 15.42
N ALA A 75 -4.39 -2.58 14.54
CA ALA A 75 -4.11 -3.98 14.79
C ALA A 75 -2.73 -4.24 15.44
N LEU A 76 -1.86 -3.23 15.58
CA LEU A 76 -0.50 -3.38 16.13
C LEU A 76 -0.53 -3.84 17.59
N GLY A 77 0.13 -4.96 17.91
CA GLY A 77 0.17 -5.54 19.25
C GLY A 77 -1.10 -6.29 19.67
N ALA A 78 -2.13 -6.36 18.83
CA ALA A 78 -3.34 -7.12 19.12
C ALA A 78 -3.07 -8.64 19.08
N MET A 79 -3.58 -9.38 20.07
CA MET A 79 -3.38 -10.81 20.23
C MET A 79 -4.12 -11.62 19.16
N LEU A 80 -3.37 -12.38 18.36
CA LEU A 80 -3.93 -13.21 17.30
C LEU A 80 -4.69 -14.44 17.86
N ARG A 81 -5.64 -14.90 17.04
CA ARG A 81 -6.54 -16.03 17.28
C ARG A 81 -6.75 -16.84 15.99
N GLY A 82 -7.15 -18.10 16.11
CA GLY A 82 -7.44 -18.99 14.98
C GLY A 82 -6.19 -19.42 14.21
N TRP A 83 -6.40 -19.86 12.95
CA TRP A 83 -5.32 -20.18 12.02
C TRP A 83 -4.57 -18.93 11.58
N GLN A 84 -3.25 -18.95 11.70
CA GLN A 84 -2.36 -17.85 11.31
C GLN A 84 -1.16 -18.38 10.53
N TRP A 85 -0.62 -17.57 9.64
CA TRP A 85 0.69 -17.80 9.01
C TRP A 85 1.66 -16.79 9.58
N ILE A 86 2.79 -17.27 10.11
CA ILE A 86 3.84 -16.46 10.75
C ILE A 86 5.19 -16.97 10.24
N ASP A 87 6.04 -16.08 9.73
CA ASP A 87 7.37 -16.41 9.17
C ASP A 87 7.35 -17.59 8.16
N GLY A 88 6.30 -17.68 7.33
CA GLY A 88 6.10 -18.76 6.36
C GLY A 88 5.55 -20.08 6.93
N TYR A 89 5.43 -20.23 8.25
CA TYR A 89 4.84 -21.40 8.89
C TYR A 89 3.38 -21.17 9.30
N CYS A 90 2.60 -22.24 9.26
CA CYS A 90 1.20 -22.27 9.72
C CYS A 90 1.15 -22.60 11.22
N TYR A 91 0.30 -21.89 12.00
CA TYR A 91 0.08 -22.09 13.44
C TYR A 91 -1.42 -21.96 13.80
N TYR A 92 -1.86 -22.57 14.90
CA TYR A 92 -3.20 -22.36 15.47
C TYR A 92 -3.14 -21.72 16.85
N PHE A 93 -3.92 -20.65 17.03
CA PHE A 93 -4.15 -19.98 18.31
C PHE A 93 -5.60 -20.20 18.75
N ASP A 94 -5.79 -20.49 20.04
CA ASP A 94 -7.09 -20.74 20.64
C ASP A 94 -8.07 -19.59 20.39
N ALA A 95 -9.23 -19.89 19.77
CA ALA A 95 -10.18 -18.88 19.32
C ALA A 95 -10.73 -17.98 20.44
N VAL A 96 -10.69 -18.42 21.70
CA VAL A 96 -11.11 -17.63 22.87
C VAL A 96 -9.89 -17.00 23.54
N SER A 97 -8.93 -17.84 23.96
CA SER A 97 -7.85 -17.49 24.88
C SER A 97 -6.53 -17.09 24.22
N GLY A 98 -6.38 -17.20 22.90
CA GLY A 98 -5.16 -16.82 22.17
C GLY A 98 -3.94 -17.73 22.39
N ARG A 99 -4.08 -18.84 23.13
CA ARG A 99 -3.01 -19.82 23.35
C ARG A 99 -2.62 -20.50 22.04
N MET A 100 -1.34 -20.48 21.66
CA MET A 100 -0.83 -21.34 20.59
C MET A 100 -0.96 -22.83 20.99
N TYR A 101 -1.45 -23.67 20.09
CA TYR A 101 -1.46 -25.12 20.28
C TYR A 101 -0.07 -25.69 20.00
N GLU A 102 0.44 -26.63 20.82
CA GLU A 102 1.75 -27.27 20.63
C GLU A 102 1.71 -28.78 20.94
N ASN A 103 2.29 -29.60 20.06
CA ASN A 103 2.34 -31.08 20.15
C ASN A 103 0.97 -31.75 20.40
N GLU A 104 -0.11 -31.13 19.95
CA GLU A 104 -1.50 -31.57 20.18
C GLU A 104 -2.32 -31.55 18.87
N ALA A 105 -3.64 -31.75 18.99
CA ALA A 105 -4.56 -31.63 17.86
C ALA A 105 -5.43 -30.37 18.02
N THR A 106 -5.65 -29.65 16.93
CA THR A 106 -6.51 -28.46 16.91
C THR A 106 -8.00 -28.86 16.98
N PRO A 107 -8.91 -27.93 17.32
CA PRO A 107 -10.35 -28.25 17.45
C PRO A 107 -11.01 -28.80 16.18
N ASP A 108 -10.45 -28.49 15.00
CA ASP A 108 -10.84 -28.98 13.68
C ASP A 108 -10.03 -30.20 13.18
N GLY A 109 -9.15 -30.76 14.03
CA GLY A 109 -8.56 -32.08 13.85
C GLY A 109 -7.18 -32.15 13.19
N TYR A 110 -6.59 -31.01 12.81
CA TYR A 110 -5.20 -30.96 12.33
C TYR A 110 -4.21 -31.20 13.48
N ARG A 111 -2.97 -31.55 13.13
CA ARG A 111 -1.87 -31.74 14.11
C ARG A 111 -0.84 -30.64 13.99
N VAL A 112 -0.29 -30.26 15.13
CA VAL A 112 0.82 -29.31 15.24
C VAL A 112 2.03 -29.97 15.90
N ASP A 113 3.23 -29.57 15.50
CA ASP A 113 4.48 -30.08 16.08
C ASP A 113 4.83 -29.46 17.43
N ALA A 114 5.99 -29.81 17.99
CA ALA A 114 6.48 -29.31 19.28
C ALA A 114 6.91 -27.82 19.26
N LEU A 115 6.78 -27.12 18.13
CA LEU A 115 6.88 -25.67 18.00
C LEU A 115 5.53 -25.04 17.59
N GLY A 116 4.43 -25.82 17.62
CA GLY A 116 3.09 -25.37 17.24
C GLY A 116 2.82 -25.27 15.74
N ARG A 117 3.75 -25.75 14.90
CA ARG A 117 3.65 -25.62 13.44
C ARG A 117 2.77 -26.73 12.85
N CYS A 118 1.87 -26.37 11.93
CA CYS A 118 0.98 -27.32 11.25
C CYS A 118 1.76 -28.45 10.58
N LEU A 119 1.27 -29.69 10.69
CA LEU A 119 1.80 -30.85 9.99
C LEU A 119 1.03 -31.14 8.69
N ASP A 120 1.77 -31.47 7.64
CA ASP A 120 1.22 -31.93 6.36
C ASP A 120 0.80 -33.42 6.40
N SER A 121 0.33 -33.95 5.26
CA SER A 121 -0.10 -35.35 5.13
C SER A 121 1.04 -36.38 5.22
N THR A 122 2.30 -35.94 5.23
CA THR A 122 3.50 -36.77 5.44
C THR A 122 4.03 -36.70 6.88
N GLY A 123 3.57 -35.73 7.67
CA GLY A 123 4.09 -35.41 8.99
C GLY A 123 5.25 -34.41 9.00
N GLY A 124 5.50 -33.71 7.88
CA GLY A 124 6.43 -32.58 7.81
C GLY A 124 5.77 -31.26 8.22
N SER A 125 6.53 -30.31 8.76
CA SER A 125 6.01 -28.98 9.10
C SER A 125 5.66 -28.21 7.83
N LEU A 126 4.41 -27.75 7.71
CA LEU A 126 3.89 -27.02 6.56
C LEU A 126 4.50 -25.61 6.51
N PHE A 127 5.32 -25.37 5.49
CA PHE A 127 6.01 -24.11 5.23
C PHE A 127 5.70 -23.60 3.81
N LEU A 128 5.47 -22.29 3.68
CA LEU A 128 5.34 -21.57 2.43
C LEU A 128 6.14 -20.26 2.55
N GLU A 129 7.23 -20.15 1.79
CA GLU A 129 8.15 -19.02 1.87
C GLU A 129 7.45 -17.67 1.62
N GLY A 130 7.77 -16.66 2.44
CA GLY A 130 7.18 -15.32 2.36
C GLY A 130 5.70 -15.24 2.74
N LYS A 131 5.08 -16.30 3.28
CA LYS A 131 3.66 -16.28 3.63
C LYS A 131 3.40 -15.87 5.07
N GLY A 132 2.56 -14.85 5.24
CA GLY A 132 1.99 -14.45 6.52
C GLY A 132 2.78 -13.35 7.22
N ILE A 133 2.49 -13.20 8.52
CA ILE A 133 2.96 -12.10 9.35
C ILE A 133 4.43 -12.34 9.75
N LEU A 134 5.28 -11.32 9.63
CA LEU A 134 6.70 -11.41 10.00
C LEU A 134 6.87 -11.15 11.50
N SER A 135 7.50 -12.05 12.26
CA SER A 135 7.64 -11.91 13.73
C SER A 135 8.59 -10.81 14.20
N GLY A 136 9.42 -10.28 13.29
CA GLY A 136 10.34 -9.18 13.55
C GLY A 136 11.61 -9.59 14.32
N LYS A 137 12.65 -8.75 14.24
CA LYS A 137 13.98 -9.06 14.82
C LYS A 137 14.01 -9.16 16.34
N GLU A 138 13.05 -8.58 17.06
CA GLU A 138 13.03 -8.57 18.53
C GLU A 138 12.37 -9.81 19.17
N ALA A 139 11.52 -10.53 18.42
CA ALA A 139 10.65 -11.55 18.99
C ALA A 139 10.41 -12.76 18.06
N ALA A 140 11.40 -13.17 17.27
CA ALA A 140 11.41 -14.49 16.66
C ALA A 140 11.36 -15.58 17.76
N MET A 141 10.69 -16.72 17.50
CA MET A 141 10.76 -17.87 18.43
C MET A 141 12.23 -18.20 18.71
N PRO A 142 12.67 -18.26 19.99
CA PRO A 142 14.07 -18.47 20.31
C PRO A 142 14.50 -19.83 19.76
N ALA A 143 15.54 -19.83 18.91
CA ALA A 143 15.97 -21.00 18.17
C ALA A 143 16.36 -22.15 19.11
N MET A 144 15.41 -23.06 19.36
CA MET A 144 15.56 -24.23 20.20
C MET A 144 16.53 -25.22 19.54
N ALA A 145 17.83 -25.01 19.79
CA ALA A 145 18.85 -26.01 19.50
C ALA A 145 18.40 -27.35 20.09
N SER A 146 18.50 -28.44 19.31
CA SER A 146 18.00 -29.76 19.70
C SER A 146 18.77 -30.34 20.90
N ALA A 147 18.35 -29.96 22.09
CA ALA A 147 18.88 -30.41 23.37
C ALA A 147 18.45 -31.86 23.65
N VAL A 148 19.06 -32.81 22.93
CA VAL A 148 18.96 -34.25 23.23
C VAL A 148 19.70 -34.53 24.54
N SER A 149 19.01 -34.30 25.66
CA SER A 149 19.47 -34.62 27.01
C SER A 149 19.41 -36.14 27.24
N GLY A 150 20.52 -36.83 26.98
CA GLY A 150 20.63 -38.26 27.23
C GLY A 150 20.60 -38.59 28.74
N GLY A 151 19.71 -39.50 29.17
CA GLY A 151 19.62 -39.87 30.59
C GLY A 151 18.46 -40.79 30.98
N GLY A 152 18.29 -41.95 30.34
CA GLY A 152 17.24 -42.91 30.71
C GLY A 152 17.29 -44.20 29.89
N GLY A 153 18.10 -45.17 30.33
CA GLY A 153 18.48 -46.31 29.51
C GLY A 153 17.48 -47.48 29.48
N ILE A 154 17.33 -48.10 28.31
CA ILE A 154 16.91 -49.50 28.16
C ILE A 154 18.08 -50.28 27.52
N SER A 155 18.30 -51.50 27.99
CA SER A 155 19.53 -52.26 27.72
C SER A 155 19.64 -52.78 26.29
N SER A 156 20.80 -52.55 25.67
CA SER A 156 21.22 -53.34 24.52
C SER A 156 21.60 -54.75 24.97
N ARG A 157 21.08 -55.77 24.28
CA ARG A 157 21.62 -57.13 24.31
C ARG A 157 22.04 -57.52 22.91
N SER A 158 23.33 -57.81 22.75
CA SER A 158 23.92 -58.28 21.51
C SER A 158 23.49 -59.71 21.19
N SER A 159 23.34 -60.00 19.89
CA SER A 159 23.32 -61.37 19.38
C SER A 159 23.90 -61.43 17.96
N SER A 160 25.23 -61.34 17.86
CA SER A 160 25.95 -61.75 16.66
C SER A 160 25.99 -63.27 16.59
N GLY A 161 25.15 -63.86 15.73
CA GLY A 161 25.11 -65.31 15.46
C GLY A 161 25.47 -65.60 14.00
N ALA A 162 26.50 -66.43 13.77
CA ALA A 162 27.00 -66.71 12.42
C ALA A 162 26.14 -67.73 11.65
N GLY A 163 25.75 -67.40 10.41
CA GLY A 163 24.97 -68.27 9.51
C GLY A 163 25.59 -68.35 8.11
N ARG A 164 26.09 -69.53 7.73
CA ARG A 164 26.89 -69.77 6.51
C ARG A 164 26.08 -69.71 5.20
N GLY A 165 26.66 -69.06 4.19
CA GLY A 165 26.77 -69.60 2.82
C GLY A 165 25.63 -69.33 1.83
N GLY A 166 25.98 -69.29 0.53
CA GLY A 166 25.01 -69.16 -0.57
C GLY A 166 25.53 -68.30 -1.74
N SER A 167 26.40 -68.84 -2.60
CA SER A 167 26.98 -68.11 -3.74
C SER A 167 26.20 -68.32 -5.04
N THR A 168 25.51 -67.28 -5.52
CA THR A 168 25.19 -67.00 -6.94
C THR A 168 24.82 -65.52 -7.06
N GLY A 169 25.11 -64.77 -8.12
CA GLY A 169 25.87 -65.05 -9.34
C GLY A 169 25.99 -63.74 -10.13
N SER A 170 27.15 -63.46 -10.74
CA SER A 170 27.48 -62.13 -11.29
C SER A 170 26.94 -61.88 -12.70
N SER A 171 26.68 -60.60 -13.04
CA SER A 171 26.73 -59.97 -14.39
C SER A 171 25.91 -60.60 -15.53
N GLY A 172 25.16 -59.88 -16.36
CA GLY A 172 25.34 -58.51 -16.85
C GLY A 172 25.53 -58.53 -18.38
N ILE A 173 25.35 -57.39 -19.07
CA ILE A 173 25.52 -57.19 -20.54
C ILE A 173 24.45 -57.88 -21.42
N GLY A 174 23.88 -57.16 -22.41
CA GLY A 174 23.13 -57.81 -23.51
C GLY A 174 22.22 -56.93 -24.36
N ARG A 175 22.74 -56.38 -25.47
CA ARG A 175 21.99 -55.65 -26.51
C ARG A 175 20.87 -56.49 -27.16
N GLY A 176 19.76 -55.87 -27.58
CA GLY A 176 18.75 -56.46 -28.48
C GLY A 176 17.84 -55.38 -29.10
N SER A 177 17.31 -55.59 -30.31
CA SER A 177 16.57 -54.55 -31.06
C SER A 177 15.38 -55.09 -31.86
N ALA A 178 14.55 -54.15 -32.35
CA ALA A 178 13.39 -54.29 -33.26
C ALA A 178 12.05 -54.75 -32.64
N GLY A 179 10.89 -54.25 -33.10
CA GLY A 179 10.66 -53.12 -34.03
C GLY A 179 9.29 -53.14 -34.74
N ARG A 180 9.00 -52.09 -35.54
CA ARG A 180 7.75 -51.83 -36.34
C ARG A 180 6.52 -51.43 -35.49
N SER A 181 5.48 -50.70 -35.93
CA SER A 181 5.17 -49.74 -37.04
C SER A 181 3.69 -49.26 -36.85
N SER A 182 3.14 -48.12 -37.32
CA SER A 182 3.51 -46.99 -38.21
C SER A 182 2.98 -45.66 -37.56
N GLY A 183 2.79 -44.46 -38.16
CA GLY A 183 2.86 -43.88 -39.53
C GLY A 183 1.46 -43.52 -40.07
N GLY A 184 1.16 -42.34 -40.66
CA GLY A 184 1.92 -41.08 -40.91
C GLY A 184 1.17 -39.84 -40.36
N GLY A 185 1.39 -38.56 -40.71
CA GLY A 185 2.01 -37.84 -41.86
C GLY A 185 1.05 -36.66 -42.24
N SER A 186 1.42 -35.44 -42.63
CA SER A 186 2.65 -34.78 -43.11
C SER A 186 2.60 -33.28 -42.71
N ALA A 187 3.69 -32.54 -42.41
CA ALA A 187 4.61 -31.84 -43.34
C ALA A 187 3.94 -31.16 -44.57
N GLY A 188 4.10 -29.86 -44.89
CA GLY A 188 4.84 -28.73 -44.27
C GLY A 188 6.01 -28.19 -45.13
N ARG A 189 6.25 -26.85 -45.17
CA ARG A 189 7.57 -26.20 -45.49
C ARG A 189 7.58 -24.65 -45.47
N ASN A 190 8.78 -24.10 -45.29
CA ASN A 190 9.12 -22.66 -45.31
C ASN A 190 9.35 -22.10 -46.73
N GLY A 191 9.25 -20.77 -46.87
CA GLY A 191 9.80 -19.98 -47.98
C GLY A 191 9.42 -18.50 -47.84
N GLY A 192 10.38 -17.58 -47.94
CA GLY A 192 10.13 -16.14 -47.68
C GLY A 192 10.91 -15.18 -48.59
N THR A 193 10.89 -13.90 -48.24
CA THR A 193 11.44 -12.72 -48.96
C THR A 193 10.62 -12.22 -50.17
N GLY A 194 10.59 -10.90 -50.35
CA GLY A 194 9.95 -10.21 -51.49
C GLY A 194 9.30 -8.87 -51.12
N ARG A 195 9.78 -7.75 -51.70
CA ARG A 195 9.17 -6.41 -51.60
C ARG A 195 8.43 -6.07 -52.90
N SER A 196 7.32 -5.33 -52.85
CA SER A 196 7.11 -4.03 -53.57
C SER A 196 5.65 -3.73 -53.98
N SER A 197 5.15 -2.55 -53.55
CA SER A 197 4.25 -1.60 -54.25
C SER A 197 3.21 -2.04 -55.31
N SER A 198 1.94 -1.62 -55.12
CA SER A 198 1.26 -0.69 -56.07
C SER A 198 -0.07 -0.09 -55.54
N SER A 199 -0.25 1.20 -55.83
CA SER A 199 -1.42 2.11 -55.67
C SER A 199 -2.84 1.60 -56.01
N GLY A 200 -3.91 2.20 -55.40
CA GLY A 200 -5.30 1.77 -55.66
C GLY A 200 -6.54 2.69 -55.42
N GLY A 201 -6.45 3.96 -55.00
CA GLY A 201 -7.48 5.02 -55.26
C GLY A 201 -8.84 5.10 -54.52
N GLY A 202 -9.14 6.27 -53.93
CA GLY A 202 -10.50 6.82 -53.66
C GLY A 202 -11.20 6.41 -52.34
N SER A 203 -12.00 7.25 -51.66
CA SER A 203 -12.32 8.69 -51.84
C SER A 203 -12.64 9.35 -50.47
N ALA A 204 -12.90 10.67 -50.40
CA ALA A 204 -12.59 11.50 -49.22
C ALA A 204 -13.74 12.30 -48.55
N GLY A 205 -13.46 12.78 -47.32
CA GLY A 205 -14.10 13.94 -46.66
C GLY A 205 -14.11 13.86 -45.12
N ASN A 206 -13.89 14.93 -44.33
CA ASN A 206 -13.34 16.27 -44.62
C ASN A 206 -12.88 16.98 -43.30
N ALA A 207 -12.11 18.08 -43.40
CA ALA A 207 -11.59 18.97 -42.34
C ALA A 207 -10.55 18.36 -41.36
N GLY A 208 -9.57 19.09 -40.80
CA GLY A 208 -9.23 20.52 -40.89
C GLY A 208 -9.12 21.16 -39.49
N ASN A 209 -8.23 22.11 -39.18
CA ASN A 209 -7.19 22.81 -39.96
C ASN A 209 -6.21 23.52 -38.99
N ALA A 210 -4.89 23.47 -39.20
CA ALA A 210 -3.90 24.27 -38.45
C ALA A 210 -2.55 24.38 -39.20
N VAL A 211 -2.38 25.48 -39.94
CA VAL A 211 -1.20 25.86 -40.73
C VAL A 211 0.06 26.01 -39.86
N GLY A 212 1.21 25.60 -40.41
CA GLY A 212 2.54 26.12 -40.05
C GLY A 212 3.21 26.75 -41.27
N ASP A 213 4.33 27.46 -41.10
CA ASP A 213 5.13 27.99 -42.22
C ASP A 213 6.65 27.93 -41.92
N SER A 214 7.50 28.01 -42.95
CA SER A 214 8.92 27.64 -42.89
C SER A 214 9.78 28.44 -43.88
N ILE A 215 10.87 29.05 -43.42
CA ILE A 215 11.87 29.72 -44.29
C ILE A 215 13.31 29.34 -43.89
N GLU A 216 14.20 29.33 -44.88
CA GLU A 216 15.56 28.79 -44.83
C GLU A 216 16.66 29.77 -44.36
N ARG A 217 17.85 29.19 -44.16
CA ARG A 217 19.23 29.71 -44.23
C ARG A 217 19.45 31.16 -44.70
N GLY A 218 20.36 31.85 -44.01
CA GLY A 218 21.11 32.99 -44.56
C GLY A 218 22.34 33.35 -43.71
N GLU A 219 23.52 33.40 -44.32
CA GLU A 219 24.72 34.04 -43.74
C GLU A 219 24.79 35.50 -44.23
N THR A 220 25.09 36.48 -43.35
CA THR A 220 26.10 37.54 -43.61
C THR A 220 26.31 38.47 -42.41
N ASP A 221 27.54 38.42 -41.88
CA ASP A 221 28.45 39.48 -41.40
C ASP A 221 28.00 40.95 -41.12
N THR A 222 28.75 41.56 -40.20
CA THR A 222 29.08 42.98 -39.97
C THR A 222 28.35 43.85 -38.90
N LYS A 223 29.20 44.28 -37.94
CA LYS A 223 29.31 45.63 -37.30
C LYS A 223 28.41 46.03 -36.10
N LYS A 224 29.09 46.03 -34.94
CA LYS A 224 29.27 47.14 -33.97
C LYS A 224 28.04 47.89 -33.42
N ASN A 225 27.96 47.92 -32.09
CA ASN A 225 28.35 49.14 -31.38
C ASN A 225 29.21 48.82 -30.13
N GLU A 226 29.94 49.80 -29.59
CA GLU A 226 30.94 49.64 -28.52
C GLU A 226 30.49 50.27 -27.19
N ASN A 227 30.89 49.69 -26.04
CA ASN A 227 31.10 50.45 -24.79
C ASN A 227 32.07 49.75 -23.80
N ARG A 228 33.32 49.62 -24.24
CA ARG A 228 34.55 50.13 -23.58
C ARG A 228 34.34 50.96 -22.29
N ILE A 229 35.19 50.95 -21.25
CA ILE A 229 36.53 50.38 -20.93
C ILE A 229 36.42 49.86 -19.44
N ALA A 230 37.29 49.10 -18.75
CA ALA A 230 38.75 49.14 -18.75
C ALA A 230 39.50 47.91 -18.16
N ASP A 231 40.82 48.06 -18.23
CA ASP A 231 41.98 47.20 -17.97
C ASP A 231 42.25 46.81 -16.49
N ILE A 232 42.69 45.58 -16.14
CA ILE A 232 44.01 44.92 -16.36
C ILE A 232 45.12 45.49 -15.43
N PRO A 233 45.82 44.66 -14.62
CA PRO A 233 46.86 43.77 -15.16
C PRO A 233 46.98 42.33 -14.61
N LYS A 234 47.65 41.49 -15.43
CA LYS A 234 48.03 40.10 -15.17
C LYS A 234 49.11 39.94 -14.09
N ARG A 235 49.24 38.72 -13.57
CA ARG A 235 50.58 38.08 -13.48
C ARG A 235 50.52 36.57 -13.77
N GLU A 236 51.39 36.12 -14.66
CA GLU A 236 51.67 34.71 -14.96
C GLU A 236 52.97 34.30 -14.28
N THR A 237 53.08 33.04 -13.84
CA THR A 237 54.35 32.29 -13.74
C THR A 237 54.07 30.80 -13.73
N ASP A 238 54.59 30.06 -14.71
CA ASP A 238 54.68 28.59 -14.67
C ASP A 238 55.72 28.12 -13.64
N SER A 239 55.58 26.89 -13.11
CA SER A 239 56.70 25.94 -13.01
C SER A 239 56.29 24.52 -12.56
N ASN A 240 56.14 23.65 -13.57
CA ASN A 240 56.67 22.28 -13.70
C ASN A 240 56.86 21.35 -12.46
N SER A 241 56.55 20.06 -12.70
CA SER A 241 56.82 18.89 -11.86
C SER A 241 58.28 18.62 -11.49
N LYS A 242 58.51 17.94 -10.34
CA LYS A 242 58.93 16.52 -10.35
C LYS A 242 58.89 15.80 -9.00
N THR A 243 58.79 14.48 -9.10
CA THR A 243 58.89 13.44 -8.07
C THR A 243 60.25 13.34 -7.38
N GLU A 244 60.28 12.92 -6.11
CA GLU A 244 60.97 11.65 -5.76
C GLU A 244 60.40 11.04 -4.46
N SER A 245 60.84 9.83 -4.10
CA SER A 245 60.09 8.89 -3.23
C SER A 245 60.77 8.59 -1.90
N ARG A 246 59.96 8.21 -0.88
CA ARG A 246 60.37 7.25 0.16
C ARG A 246 59.17 6.49 0.76
N THR A 247 59.48 5.40 1.45
CA THR A 247 58.61 4.26 1.77
C THR A 247 57.99 4.28 3.17
N GLU A 248 56.83 3.63 3.29
CA GLU A 248 56.33 2.81 4.43
C GLU A 248 56.48 3.32 5.88
N GLU A 249 55.35 3.53 6.57
CA GLU A 249 54.99 2.66 7.71
C GLU A 249 53.48 2.72 8.05
N LYS A 250 53.00 1.78 8.89
CA LYS A 250 51.59 1.55 9.27
C LYS A 250 51.35 1.91 10.76
N PRO A 251 50.30 2.66 11.12
CA PRO A 251 49.82 2.75 12.51
C PRO A 251 48.70 1.74 12.81
N GLU A 252 48.66 1.21 14.03
CA GLU A 252 47.57 0.38 14.56
C GLU A 252 46.83 1.06 15.73
N LEU A 253 45.70 0.47 16.13
CA LEU A 253 44.79 0.94 17.19
C LEU A 253 45.42 0.90 18.60
N PRO A 254 45.06 1.83 19.51
CA PRO A 254 45.51 1.82 20.90
C PRO A 254 44.78 0.78 21.77
N LYS A 255 45.48 0.21 22.77
CA LYS A 255 44.93 -0.65 23.85
C LYS A 255 45.60 -0.37 25.20
N ILE A 256 44.83 0.03 26.21
CA ILE A 256 45.22 0.02 27.65
C ILE A 256 43.93 -0.10 28.53
N PRO A 257 43.95 -0.53 29.80
CA PRO A 257 44.04 -1.95 30.20
C PRO A 257 42.93 -2.43 31.19
N GLU A 258 42.90 -3.72 31.52
CA GLU A 258 42.13 -4.31 32.65
C GLU A 258 43.00 -4.63 33.88
N LYS A 259 42.38 -4.64 35.09
CA LYS A 259 42.64 -5.42 36.35
C LYS A 259 42.31 -4.60 37.61
N LYS A 260 41.82 -5.13 38.74
CA LYS A 260 41.20 -6.44 39.14
C LYS A 260 40.59 -6.25 40.57
N GLU A 261 39.60 -7.09 40.97
CA GLU A 261 39.37 -7.69 42.32
C GLU A 261 39.72 -6.93 43.64
N ASN A 262 38.95 -6.94 44.76
CA ASN A 262 38.11 -8.03 45.31
C ASN A 262 37.17 -7.61 46.49
N ILE A 263 36.03 -8.31 46.59
CA ILE A 263 35.22 -8.80 47.76
C ILE A 263 35.37 -8.20 49.18
N ALA A 264 34.22 -7.92 49.83
CA ALA A 264 33.98 -8.08 51.28
C ALA A 264 32.49 -8.45 51.55
N THR A 265 32.16 -9.03 52.73
CA THR A 265 30.85 -9.69 53.02
C THR A 265 30.22 -9.29 54.36
N GLY A 266 28.89 -9.27 54.48
CA GLY A 266 28.17 -9.08 55.76
C GLY A 266 26.66 -9.44 55.72
N SER A 267 26.17 -10.07 56.79
CA SER A 267 24.76 -10.42 57.08
C SER A 267 24.07 -9.22 57.82
N GLU A 268 22.79 -9.13 58.20
CA GLU A 268 21.78 -10.11 58.68
C GLU A 268 20.31 -9.71 58.35
N ILE A 269 19.35 -10.55 58.77
CA ILE A 269 17.88 -10.36 58.71
C ILE A 269 17.38 -9.90 60.10
N PRO A 270 16.20 -9.25 60.20
CA PRO A 270 15.11 -9.95 60.91
C PRO A 270 13.73 -9.86 60.22
N LYS A 271 12.85 -10.79 60.58
CA LYS A 271 11.41 -10.79 60.23
C LYS A 271 10.62 -10.18 61.38
N GLU A 272 9.41 -9.69 61.12
CA GLU A 272 8.31 -9.82 62.08
C GLU A 272 6.95 -9.97 61.38
N HIS A 273 5.96 -10.53 62.10
CA HIS A 273 4.58 -10.74 61.66
C HIS A 273 3.64 -9.88 62.53
N THR A 274 2.55 -9.40 61.96
CA THR A 274 1.25 -9.37 62.68
C THR A 274 0.06 -9.45 61.72
N GLU A 275 -1.08 -9.88 62.25
CA GLU A 275 -2.35 -10.05 61.55
C GLU A 275 -3.39 -9.06 62.09
N GLU A 276 -4.36 -8.66 61.25
CA GLU A 276 -5.78 -8.34 61.58
C GLU A 276 -6.44 -7.82 60.27
N ARG A 277 -7.51 -8.34 59.66
CA ARG A 277 -8.63 -9.26 59.95
C ARG A 277 -9.99 -8.57 60.14
N SER A 278 -10.81 -8.60 59.08
CA SER A 278 -12.29 -8.40 59.06
C SER A 278 -12.78 -6.97 59.39
N THR A 279 -13.99 -6.53 59.05
CA THR A 279 -15.25 -7.24 58.70
C THR A 279 -15.97 -6.69 57.45
N GLU A 280 -16.88 -7.51 56.89
CA GLU A 280 -17.93 -7.08 55.96
C GLU A 280 -19.05 -6.30 56.69
N GLU A 281 -19.84 -5.49 55.97
CA GLU A 281 -21.31 -5.63 55.97
C GLU A 281 -21.99 -4.96 54.74
N LYS A 282 -23.29 -5.21 54.55
CA LYS A 282 -24.14 -4.75 53.42
C LYS A 282 -24.94 -3.48 53.83
N LYS A 283 -25.63 -2.69 52.99
CA LYS A 283 -26.73 -3.06 52.06
C LYS A 283 -27.47 -1.80 51.51
N THR A 284 -28.12 -1.93 50.34
CA THR A 284 -29.35 -1.23 49.83
C THR A 284 -29.40 0.31 49.58
N GLU A 285 -29.71 0.65 48.32
CA GLU A 285 -30.85 1.46 47.79
C GLU A 285 -31.32 2.75 48.50
N GLU A 286 -31.47 3.85 47.73
CA GLU A 286 -32.79 4.39 47.29
C GLU A 286 -32.66 5.51 46.22
N GLN A 287 -33.76 5.84 45.52
CA GLN A 287 -33.95 7.03 44.66
C GLN A 287 -34.84 8.06 45.37
N PRO A 288 -34.78 9.35 45.00
CA PRO A 288 -35.88 9.94 44.20
C PRO A 288 -35.32 10.91 43.10
N VAL A 289 -36.00 11.31 42.01
CA VAL A 289 -37.28 12.05 41.86
C VAL A 289 -37.28 13.38 42.64
N GLY A 290 -37.61 14.56 42.09
CA GLY A 290 -37.95 14.95 40.72
C GLY A 290 -39.20 15.85 40.67
N GLU A 291 -39.03 17.17 40.49
CA GLU A 291 -40.16 18.12 40.33
C GLU A 291 -39.72 19.40 39.56
N ALA A 292 -40.66 20.29 39.22
CA ALA A 292 -40.56 21.20 38.06
C ALA A 292 -41.01 22.67 38.34
N GLN A 293 -41.46 23.37 37.28
CA GLN A 293 -42.02 24.75 37.19
C GLN A 293 -41.03 25.93 37.20
N GLU A 294 -41.29 27.09 36.55
CA GLU A 294 -42.18 27.45 35.41
C GLU A 294 -41.95 28.93 34.97
N SER A 295 -42.07 29.26 33.67
CA SER A 295 -42.17 30.65 33.11
C SER A 295 -40.96 31.61 33.35
N GLU A 296 -40.77 32.78 32.70
CA GLU A 296 -41.63 33.66 31.88
C GLU A 296 -40.97 34.13 30.55
N GLU A 297 -41.73 34.90 29.77
CA GLU A 297 -41.47 35.45 28.42
C GLU A 297 -41.03 36.93 28.46
N GLN A 298 -40.10 37.38 27.58
CA GLN A 298 -40.17 38.66 26.83
C GLN A 298 -38.92 39.05 25.99
N GLN A 299 -39.16 39.38 24.72
CA GLN A 299 -38.51 40.49 23.98
C GLN A 299 -39.46 41.74 24.07
N PRO A 300 -39.25 42.93 23.44
CA PRO A 300 -38.18 43.39 22.52
C PRO A 300 -37.67 44.85 22.72
N LYS A 301 -36.74 45.28 21.83
CA LYS A 301 -36.58 46.60 21.14
C LYS A 301 -35.09 46.95 20.98
N LYS A 302 -34.56 47.37 19.80
CA LYS A 302 -34.87 48.51 18.89
C LYS A 302 -34.56 49.89 19.47
N GLU A 303 -33.53 50.55 18.94
CA GLU A 303 -33.62 51.76 18.07
C GLU A 303 -32.20 52.13 17.55
N GLN A 304 -31.99 52.29 16.23
CA GLN A 304 -32.09 53.52 15.40
C GLN A 304 -30.95 54.52 15.73
N LYS A 305 -30.22 55.25 14.86
CA LYS A 305 -30.39 55.90 13.53
C LYS A 305 -29.32 57.07 13.52
N THR A 306 -28.95 57.85 12.49
CA THR A 306 -29.13 57.86 11.02
C THR A 306 -28.15 58.84 10.32
N GLU A 307 -28.25 58.93 8.97
CA GLU A 307 -28.15 60.17 8.13
C GLU A 307 -26.73 60.75 7.87
N GLU A 308 -26.41 61.34 6.71
CA GLU A 308 -27.01 61.41 5.35
C GLU A 308 -25.86 61.67 4.32
N ALA A 309 -25.96 61.82 2.98
CA ALA A 309 -27.02 61.98 1.97
C ALA A 309 -26.54 61.35 0.62
N GLY A 310 -27.16 61.65 -0.55
CA GLY A 310 -26.49 61.31 -1.84
C GLY A 310 -27.17 61.43 -3.22
N THR A 311 -28.48 61.72 -3.34
CA THR A 311 -29.15 62.15 -4.61
C THR A 311 -29.29 61.16 -5.80
N GLN A 312 -30.43 60.43 -5.81
CA GLN A 312 -31.41 60.18 -6.90
C GLN A 312 -31.06 60.38 -8.41
N HIS A 313 -31.59 59.46 -9.25
CA HIS A 313 -32.66 59.79 -10.24
C HIS A 313 -33.41 58.56 -10.86
N THR A 314 -34.74 58.52 -10.72
CA THR A 314 -35.86 58.10 -11.65
C THR A 314 -35.64 56.99 -12.72
N GLU A 315 -36.42 55.90 -12.79
CA GLU A 315 -37.80 55.74 -13.36
C GLU A 315 -37.85 55.73 -14.92
N GLU A 316 -38.78 55.09 -15.66
CA GLU A 316 -40.22 54.84 -15.42
C GLU A 316 -40.78 53.53 -16.10
N GLN A 317 -42.09 53.45 -16.38
CA GLN A 317 -42.96 52.27 -16.58
C GLN A 317 -43.10 51.78 -18.05
N HIS A 318 -43.72 50.60 -18.28
CA HIS A 318 -45.04 50.46 -18.98
C HIS A 318 -45.52 48.99 -19.13
N LYS A 319 -46.73 48.77 -19.69
CA LYS A 319 -47.47 47.50 -19.80
C LYS A 319 -48.35 47.48 -21.07
N ALA A 320 -48.70 46.27 -21.56
CA ALA A 320 -49.68 45.95 -22.62
C ALA A 320 -49.16 46.12 -24.08
N GLU A 321 -49.67 45.42 -25.11
CA GLU A 321 -50.75 44.42 -25.18
C GLU A 321 -50.65 43.47 -26.41
N GLU A 322 -51.32 42.30 -26.30
CA GLU A 322 -52.03 41.54 -27.35
C GLU A 322 -51.39 40.74 -28.54
N GLN A 323 -52.13 39.67 -28.87
CA GLN A 323 -52.33 38.92 -30.13
C GLN A 323 -51.42 37.75 -30.58
N SER A 324 -52.08 36.60 -30.75
CA SER A 324 -51.70 35.40 -31.54
C SER A 324 -52.46 35.41 -32.89
N PRO A 325 -52.37 34.38 -33.77
CA PRO A 325 -53.27 33.22 -33.60
C PRO A 325 -52.83 31.84 -34.19
N GLU A 326 -53.59 30.81 -33.79
CA GLU A 326 -54.16 29.72 -34.61
C GLU A 326 -53.44 28.40 -35.02
N ALA A 327 -54.26 27.34 -34.90
CA ALA A 327 -54.44 26.18 -35.79
C ALA A 327 -53.78 24.81 -35.47
N GLU A 328 -54.66 23.96 -34.94
CA GLU A 328 -54.63 22.51 -34.62
C GLU A 328 -54.42 21.52 -35.80
N PRO A 329 -54.33 20.19 -35.54
CA PRO A 329 -54.06 19.15 -36.55
C PRO A 329 -55.31 18.39 -37.05
N GLU A 330 -55.15 17.58 -38.10
CA GLU A 330 -56.17 16.65 -38.60
C GLU A 330 -55.79 15.16 -38.45
N THR A 331 -56.86 14.37 -38.49
CA THR A 331 -57.15 12.94 -38.26
C THR A 331 -56.49 11.95 -39.28
N GLU A 332 -56.75 10.62 -39.35
CA GLU A 332 -58.01 9.85 -39.20
C GLU A 332 -57.85 8.30 -39.16
N GLU A 333 -58.99 7.60 -38.95
CA GLU A 333 -59.38 6.23 -39.37
C GLU A 333 -58.87 4.92 -38.67
N THR A 334 -59.81 4.32 -37.90
CA THR A 334 -60.40 2.94 -37.97
C THR A 334 -59.55 1.64 -38.09
N ALA A 335 -60.09 0.41 -37.88
CA ALA A 335 -60.94 -0.18 -36.80
C ALA A 335 -61.15 -1.71 -37.05
N GLU A 336 -61.16 -2.58 -36.02
CA GLU A 336 -62.05 -3.76 -35.89
C GLU A 336 -61.94 -4.48 -34.52
N SER A 337 -62.67 -5.59 -34.28
CA SER A 337 -63.09 -6.06 -32.93
C SER A 337 -63.06 -7.58 -32.69
N LYS A 338 -63.13 -8.02 -31.41
CA LYS A 338 -64.14 -9.02 -30.95
C LYS A 338 -64.21 -9.37 -29.43
N SER A 339 -65.47 -9.58 -29.00
CA SER A 339 -66.00 -10.48 -27.94
C SER A 339 -65.44 -10.47 -26.50
N GLU A 340 -66.15 -9.74 -25.64
CA GLU A 340 -66.94 -10.25 -24.48
C GLU A 340 -66.61 -11.64 -23.87
N GLU A 341 -66.41 -11.66 -22.55
CA GLU A 341 -67.42 -12.17 -21.59
C GLU A 341 -67.20 -11.42 -20.24
N GLY A 342 -68.13 -11.45 -19.28
CA GLY A 342 -67.99 -10.65 -18.05
C GLY A 342 -68.82 -11.16 -16.87
N THR A 343 -68.84 -10.41 -15.74
CA THR A 343 -69.98 -10.28 -14.79
C THR A 343 -69.65 -9.33 -13.61
N GLU A 344 -70.67 -8.59 -13.16
CA GLU A 344 -70.84 -7.84 -11.89
C GLU A 344 -69.87 -6.72 -11.44
N LYS A 345 -70.45 -5.51 -11.31
CA LYS A 345 -69.96 -4.44 -10.43
C LYS A 345 -70.23 -4.78 -8.96
N LYS A 346 -69.35 -4.33 -8.06
CA LYS A 346 -69.79 -3.71 -6.80
C LYS A 346 -68.96 -2.48 -6.45
N THR A 347 -69.69 -1.38 -6.30
CA THR A 347 -69.39 -0.12 -5.59
C THR A 347 -67.97 0.13 -5.09
N GLU A 348 -67.44 1.29 -5.49
CA GLU A 348 -66.39 2.01 -4.76
C GLU A 348 -66.70 2.07 -3.26
N ASP A 349 -65.67 1.95 -2.44
CA ASP A 349 -65.53 2.80 -1.26
C ASP A 349 -64.12 3.40 -1.30
N LYS A 350 -63.99 4.68 -0.95
CA LYS A 350 -62.72 5.42 -1.11
C LYS A 350 -61.98 5.46 0.21
N ASN A 351 -60.78 4.89 0.23
CA ASN A 351 -59.80 5.19 1.26
C ASN A 351 -58.47 5.56 0.58
N GLU A 352 -58.14 6.85 0.61
CA GLU A 352 -56.84 7.36 0.17
C GLU A 352 -55.83 7.08 1.29
N GLY A 353 -55.32 5.84 1.33
CA GLY A 353 -54.19 5.45 2.16
C GLY A 353 -52.88 5.66 1.41
N ASP A 354 -52.06 6.60 1.88
CA ASP A 354 -50.66 6.76 1.45
C ASP A 354 -49.78 5.70 2.14
N ASP A 355 -50.11 4.43 1.90
CA ASP A 355 -49.35 3.29 2.41
C ASP A 355 -48.07 3.15 1.58
N THR A 356 -47.04 3.89 2.01
CA THR A 356 -45.64 3.66 1.64
C THR A 356 -45.18 2.34 2.23
N GLU A 357 -45.64 1.23 1.62
CA GLU A 357 -45.42 -0.14 2.06
C GLU A 357 -43.91 -0.41 2.21
N SER A 358 -43.46 -0.53 3.46
CA SER A 358 -42.09 -0.97 3.76
C SER A 358 -41.81 -2.29 3.05
N PRO A 359 -40.63 -2.47 2.43
CA PRO A 359 -40.24 -3.75 1.87
C PRO A 359 -40.46 -4.87 2.89
N SER A 360 -41.18 -5.91 2.49
CA SER A 360 -41.40 -7.08 3.37
C SER A 360 -40.06 -7.74 3.70
N GLU A 361 -39.96 -8.38 4.87
CA GLU A 361 -38.72 -9.01 5.36
C GLU A 361 -38.11 -9.97 4.33
N GLU A 362 -38.95 -10.72 3.61
CA GLU A 362 -38.55 -11.58 2.50
C GLU A 362 -37.92 -10.82 1.32
N ARG A 363 -38.46 -9.63 0.95
CA ARG A 363 -37.88 -8.76 -0.09
C ARG A 363 -36.52 -8.20 0.33
N MET A 364 -36.34 -7.88 1.61
CA MET A 364 -35.04 -7.44 2.12
C MET A 364 -34.02 -8.58 2.17
N ALA A 365 -34.40 -9.76 2.68
CA ALA A 365 -33.54 -10.94 2.71
C ALA A 365 -33.13 -11.42 1.30
N GLU A 366 -34.03 -11.30 0.32
CA GLU A 366 -33.73 -11.56 -1.10
C GLU A 366 -32.69 -10.56 -1.64
N ALA A 367 -32.86 -9.27 -1.36
CA ALA A 367 -31.92 -8.22 -1.79
C ALA A 367 -30.52 -8.40 -1.17
N GLU A 368 -30.43 -8.64 0.14
CA GLU A 368 -29.15 -8.92 0.83
C GLU A 368 -28.47 -10.19 0.29
N ARG A 369 -29.25 -11.21 -0.10
CA ARG A 369 -28.68 -12.43 -0.70
C ARG A 369 -28.15 -12.14 -2.10
N ILE A 370 -28.87 -11.41 -2.94
CA ILE A 370 -28.42 -11.01 -4.29
C ILE A 370 -27.15 -10.14 -4.21
N GLU A 371 -27.09 -9.20 -3.26
CA GLU A 371 -25.88 -8.40 -3.01
C GLU A 371 -24.71 -9.29 -2.60
N ARG A 372 -24.91 -10.21 -1.66
CA ARG A 372 -23.87 -11.15 -1.22
C ARG A 372 -23.40 -12.05 -2.37
N GLU A 373 -24.31 -12.59 -3.18
CA GLU A 373 -23.99 -13.42 -4.35
C GLU A 373 -23.15 -12.65 -5.39
N LYS A 374 -23.44 -11.36 -5.59
CA LYS A 374 -22.62 -10.47 -6.42
C LYS A 374 -21.23 -10.21 -5.82
N ALA A 375 -21.18 -9.84 -4.54
CA ALA A 375 -19.93 -9.58 -3.82
C ALA A 375 -19.01 -10.82 -3.85
N ASP A 376 -19.56 -11.99 -3.53
CA ASP A 376 -18.88 -13.29 -3.59
C ASP A 376 -18.25 -13.56 -4.97
N LYS A 377 -18.94 -13.16 -6.05
CA LYS A 377 -18.47 -13.33 -7.42
C LYS A 377 -17.26 -12.43 -7.71
N VAL A 378 -17.32 -11.15 -7.34
CA VAL A 378 -16.19 -10.21 -7.55
C VAL A 378 -14.98 -10.63 -6.70
N TYR A 379 -15.20 -11.06 -5.46
CA TYR A 379 -14.14 -11.63 -4.61
C TYR A 379 -13.48 -12.84 -5.28
N LYS A 380 -14.26 -13.79 -5.79
CA LYS A 380 -13.73 -15.00 -6.46
C LYS A 380 -13.03 -14.67 -7.78
N GLU A 381 -13.48 -13.66 -8.52
CA GLU A 381 -12.81 -13.17 -9.74
C GLU A 381 -11.39 -12.66 -9.42
N LEU A 382 -11.24 -11.82 -8.39
CA LEU A 382 -9.96 -11.23 -8.00
C LEU A 382 -9.04 -12.24 -7.31
N SER A 383 -9.55 -13.00 -6.33
CA SER A 383 -8.80 -14.00 -5.54
C SER A 383 -8.38 -15.25 -6.33
N SER A 384 -8.87 -15.43 -7.56
CA SER A 384 -8.49 -16.56 -8.44
C SER A 384 -7.11 -16.41 -9.10
N ARG A 385 -6.46 -15.27 -8.94
CA ARG A 385 -5.23 -14.89 -9.65
C ARG A 385 -3.96 -15.19 -8.83
N SER A 386 -2.79 -14.86 -9.37
CA SER A 386 -1.47 -15.09 -8.74
C SER A 386 -1.32 -14.36 -7.40
N ASN A 387 -1.93 -13.18 -7.29
CA ASN A 387 -2.07 -12.43 -6.05
C ASN A 387 -3.43 -12.74 -5.40
N GLN A 388 -3.41 -13.03 -4.10
CA GLN A 388 -4.58 -13.34 -3.28
C GLN A 388 -4.82 -12.30 -2.17
N ASN A 389 -4.15 -11.15 -2.22
CA ASN A 389 -4.32 -10.04 -1.29
C ASN A 389 -5.62 -9.28 -1.60
N VAL A 390 -6.76 -9.90 -1.28
CA VAL A 390 -8.11 -9.42 -1.61
C VAL A 390 -8.97 -9.44 -0.36
N GLU A 391 -9.69 -8.34 -0.11
CA GLU A 391 -10.63 -8.21 1.01
C GLU A 391 -11.99 -7.65 0.56
N GLN A 392 -12.94 -7.64 1.49
CA GLN A 392 -14.24 -6.99 1.32
C GLN A 392 -14.60 -6.19 2.56
N TYR A 393 -15.26 -5.06 2.36
CA TYR A 393 -15.82 -4.25 3.43
C TYR A 393 -17.21 -3.73 3.04
N LYS A 394 -18.02 -3.36 4.04
CA LYS A 394 -19.30 -2.66 3.83
C LYS A 394 -19.06 -1.16 3.97
N ALA A 395 -19.40 -0.39 2.95
CA ALA A 395 -19.27 1.06 2.94
C ALA A 395 -20.42 1.73 3.72
N ASP A 396 -20.25 3.03 4.02
CA ASP A 396 -21.17 3.85 4.79
C ASP A 396 -22.59 3.97 4.19
N ASP A 397 -22.74 3.75 2.89
CA ASP A 397 -24.05 3.69 2.20
C ASP A 397 -24.70 2.30 2.26
N GLY A 398 -24.05 1.35 2.92
CA GLY A 398 -24.48 -0.02 3.10
C GLY A 398 -23.99 -0.98 2.01
N THR A 399 -23.35 -0.53 0.93
CA THR A 399 -22.95 -1.42 -0.16
C THR A 399 -21.66 -2.19 0.13
N VAL A 400 -21.56 -3.43 -0.34
CA VAL A 400 -20.34 -4.25 -0.21
C VAL A 400 -19.37 -3.97 -1.36
N HIS A 401 -18.15 -3.58 -1.01
CA HIS A 401 -17.04 -3.33 -1.92
C HIS A 401 -15.98 -4.43 -1.83
N THR A 402 -15.27 -4.69 -2.93
CA THR A 402 -14.15 -5.64 -2.96
C THR A 402 -12.86 -4.92 -3.35
N ILE A 403 -11.80 -5.07 -2.56
CA ILE A 403 -10.49 -4.47 -2.80
C ILE A 403 -9.50 -5.56 -3.20
N ILE A 404 -8.69 -5.33 -4.23
CA ILE A 404 -7.43 -6.05 -4.44
C ILE A 404 -6.26 -5.12 -4.13
N TRP A 405 -5.41 -5.55 -3.20
CA TRP A 405 -4.20 -4.88 -2.77
C TRP A 405 -2.99 -5.41 -3.54
N VAL A 406 -1.90 -4.65 -3.59
CA VAL A 406 -0.60 -5.08 -4.13
C VAL A 406 -0.11 -6.33 -3.38
N GLN A 407 0.57 -7.23 -4.09
CA GLN A 407 1.05 -8.48 -3.49
C GLN A 407 2.01 -8.20 -2.32
N GLY A 408 1.76 -8.86 -1.18
CA GLY A 408 2.65 -8.89 -0.04
C GLY A 408 2.59 -7.67 0.90
N ILE A 409 1.64 -6.75 0.71
CA ILE A 409 1.46 -5.61 1.64
C ILE A 409 0.48 -5.94 2.76
N ASN A 410 0.79 -5.44 3.96
CA ASN A 410 -0.15 -5.35 5.09
C ASN A 410 -0.96 -4.06 4.92
N ALA A 411 -2.10 -4.15 4.23
CA ALA A 411 -2.92 -2.99 3.91
C ALA A 411 -3.69 -2.45 5.13
N PRO A 412 -3.92 -1.12 5.23
CA PRO A 412 -4.83 -0.55 6.22
C PRO A 412 -6.29 -0.95 5.91
N ARG A 413 -7.10 -1.27 6.91
CA ARG A 413 -8.46 -1.80 6.71
C ARG A 413 -9.49 -0.69 6.48
N MET A 414 -10.50 -0.95 5.65
CA MET A 414 -11.65 -0.06 5.44
C MET A 414 -12.86 -0.41 6.32
N GLY A 415 -13.76 0.57 6.51
CA GLY A 415 -15.06 0.41 7.17
C GLY A 415 -15.20 1.14 8.51
N GLU A 416 -16.33 0.94 9.21
CA GLU A 416 -16.74 1.65 10.44
C GLU A 416 -15.79 1.45 11.66
N SER A 417 -14.81 0.54 11.56
CA SER A 417 -13.73 0.38 12.53
C SER A 417 -12.40 0.05 11.83
N GLY A 418 -12.20 0.63 10.64
CA GLY A 418 -10.98 0.51 9.86
C GLY A 418 -9.85 1.43 10.34
N ASP A 419 -8.70 1.32 9.66
CA ASP A 419 -7.49 2.11 9.88
C ASP A 419 -7.51 3.46 9.13
N PHE A 420 -8.43 3.62 8.16
CA PHE A 420 -8.64 4.88 7.45
C PHE A 420 -9.54 5.85 8.24
N ARG A 421 -8.98 6.99 8.67
CA ARG A 421 -9.78 8.11 9.19
C ARG A 421 -10.52 8.80 8.04
N LYS A 422 -11.74 9.25 8.29
CA LYS A 422 -12.61 9.92 7.31
C LYS A 422 -12.71 11.42 7.61
N GLU A 423 -12.23 12.24 6.69
CA GLU A 423 -12.32 13.70 6.75
C GLU A 423 -13.37 14.19 5.74
N ILE A 424 -14.15 15.23 6.10
CA ILE A 424 -15.22 15.79 5.25
C ILE A 424 -15.08 17.30 5.16
N LEU A 425 -14.73 17.80 3.98
CA LEU A 425 -14.61 19.22 3.69
C LEU A 425 -15.77 19.69 2.80
N LYS A 426 -16.41 20.80 3.17
CA LYS A 426 -17.44 21.47 2.35
C LYS A 426 -16.95 22.82 1.87
N GLN A 427 -17.05 23.08 0.57
CA GLN A 427 -16.59 24.30 -0.08
C GLN A 427 -17.62 24.77 -1.11
N GLY A 428 -18.51 25.67 -0.68
CA GLY A 428 -19.71 26.02 -1.47
C GLY A 428 -20.64 24.83 -1.59
N ASP A 429 -21.11 24.55 -2.81
CA ASP A 429 -21.96 23.39 -3.12
C ASP A 429 -21.16 22.06 -3.16
N ASP A 430 -19.82 22.12 -3.16
CA ASP A 430 -18.99 20.93 -3.24
C ASP A 430 -18.69 20.30 -1.87
N THR A 431 -18.76 18.97 -1.82
CA THR A 431 -18.36 18.14 -0.67
C THR A 431 -17.26 17.18 -1.09
N TYR A 432 -16.15 17.25 -0.37
CA TYR A 432 -14.98 16.38 -0.48
C TYR A 432 -15.00 15.41 0.71
N VAL A 433 -14.65 14.16 0.45
CA VAL A 433 -14.51 13.11 1.46
C VAL A 433 -13.19 12.40 1.21
N ASP A 434 -12.24 12.65 2.10
CA ASP A 434 -10.90 12.11 2.06
C ASP A 434 -10.82 10.97 3.10
N TYR A 435 -10.38 9.79 2.68
CA TYR A 435 -10.07 8.69 3.60
C TYR A 435 -8.55 8.54 3.62
N ILE A 436 -7.96 8.63 4.81
CA ILE A 436 -6.50 8.65 5.01
C ILE A 436 -6.12 7.65 6.10
N ALA A 437 -5.20 6.74 5.79
CA ALA A 437 -4.49 5.94 6.78
C ALA A 437 -3.12 6.59 7.04
N GLU A 438 -2.67 6.59 8.30
CA GLU A 438 -1.37 7.15 8.68
C GLU A 438 -0.22 6.26 8.19
N TYR A 439 0.92 6.86 7.85
CA TYR A 439 2.09 6.07 7.45
C TYR A 439 2.71 5.35 8.65
N ALA A 440 3.13 4.10 8.44
CA ALA A 440 3.99 3.40 9.36
C ALA A 440 4.94 2.47 8.59
N PRO A 441 6.24 2.42 8.94
CA PRO A 441 7.18 1.48 8.35
C PRO A 441 6.86 0.03 8.76
N GLY A 442 7.23 -0.94 7.91
CA GLY A 442 7.05 -2.38 8.17
C GLY A 442 5.79 -3.02 7.60
N ASN A 443 4.99 -2.28 6.82
CA ASN A 443 3.77 -2.80 6.17
C ASN A 443 3.98 -3.25 4.71
N SER A 444 5.19 -3.15 4.18
CA SER A 444 5.56 -3.44 2.78
C SER A 444 4.85 -2.59 1.71
N TRP A 445 4.08 -1.58 2.13
CA TRP A 445 3.72 -0.40 1.34
C TRP A 445 4.56 0.80 1.79
N PHE A 446 4.85 1.70 0.85
CA PHE A 446 5.85 2.75 1.03
C PHE A 446 5.30 4.12 0.61
N ASP A 447 5.74 5.15 1.33
CA ASP A 447 5.40 6.53 1.03
C ASP A 447 6.61 7.45 1.10
N VAL A 448 7.36 7.48 0.02
CA VAL A 448 8.49 8.39 -0.17
C VAL A 448 7.97 9.80 -0.47
N ASN A 449 8.18 10.72 0.47
CA ASN A 449 7.84 12.13 0.35
C ASN A 449 8.99 12.97 -0.24
N LYS A 450 8.63 14.01 -0.99
CA LYS A 450 9.54 15.10 -1.35
C LYS A 450 9.81 15.99 -0.15
N SER A 451 10.93 16.70 -0.15
CA SER A 451 11.29 17.59 0.96
C SER A 451 10.26 18.73 1.17
N ASP A 452 10.09 19.11 2.44
CA ASP A 452 9.12 20.08 2.95
C ASP A 452 9.20 21.43 2.22
N ILE A 453 8.06 22.11 2.07
CA ILE A 453 8.03 23.41 1.38
C ILE A 453 8.86 24.45 2.16
N GLY A 454 9.86 25.03 1.51
CA GLY A 454 10.79 25.98 2.12
C GLY A 454 12.01 25.35 2.81
N SER A 455 12.13 24.02 2.82
CA SER A 455 13.38 23.34 3.19
C SER A 455 14.49 23.61 2.16
N ALA A 456 15.75 23.40 2.57
CA ALA A 456 16.91 23.62 1.68
C ALA A 456 16.93 22.67 0.45
N GLU A 457 16.32 21.50 0.56
CA GLU A 457 16.24 20.48 -0.51
C GLU A 457 14.98 20.63 -1.38
N TYR A 458 13.99 21.45 -0.99
CA TYR A 458 12.72 21.61 -1.71
C TYR A 458 12.89 21.94 -3.20
N GLU A 459 13.71 22.94 -3.52
CA GLU A 459 13.94 23.36 -4.92
C GLU A 459 14.59 22.25 -5.77
N ARG A 460 15.30 21.33 -5.11
CA ARG A 460 16.00 20.20 -5.72
C ARG A 460 15.05 19.04 -6.04
N ASP A 461 14.01 18.80 -5.25
CA ASP A 461 13.12 17.64 -5.43
C ASP A 461 11.63 17.93 -5.70
N LYS A 462 11.16 19.18 -5.64
CA LYS A 462 9.75 19.58 -5.87
C LYS A 462 9.05 18.93 -7.08
N ASN A 463 9.79 18.67 -8.17
CA ASN A 463 9.26 18.08 -9.40
C ASN A 463 9.42 16.54 -9.50
N LEU A 464 10.02 15.88 -8.50
CA LEU A 464 10.47 14.49 -8.55
C LEU A 464 9.43 13.45 -8.13
N CYS A 465 8.12 13.72 -8.28
CA CYS A 465 7.07 12.76 -7.94
C CYS A 465 7.18 11.42 -8.70
N PHE A 466 7.62 11.47 -9.96
CA PHE A 466 7.95 10.27 -10.74
C PHE A 466 9.09 9.43 -10.11
N ALA A 467 10.06 10.06 -9.45
CA ALA A 467 11.18 9.37 -8.82
C ALA A 467 10.84 8.88 -7.40
N ALA A 468 9.99 9.62 -6.68
CA ALA A 468 9.42 9.15 -5.43
C ALA A 468 8.53 7.91 -5.66
N SER A 469 7.65 7.96 -6.66
CA SER A 469 6.84 6.83 -7.09
C SER A 469 7.69 5.64 -7.57
N ALA A 470 8.80 5.89 -8.30
CA ALA A 470 9.76 4.85 -8.66
C ALA A 470 10.44 4.24 -7.43
N SER A 471 10.76 5.05 -6.41
CA SER A 471 11.36 4.59 -5.15
C SER A 471 10.40 3.70 -4.37
N ASN A 472 9.12 4.08 -4.26
CA ASN A 472 8.05 3.26 -3.68
C ASN A 472 7.94 1.89 -4.36
N MET A 473 7.93 1.89 -5.70
CA MET A 473 7.84 0.66 -6.51
C MET A 473 9.08 -0.22 -6.38
N LEU A 474 10.28 0.39 -6.29
CA LEU A 474 11.54 -0.34 -6.12
C LEU A 474 11.73 -0.89 -4.70
N HIS A 475 11.32 -0.18 -3.66
CA HIS A 475 11.33 -0.67 -2.27
C HIS A 475 10.48 -1.94 -2.13
N TRP A 476 9.23 -1.87 -2.62
CA TRP A 476 8.36 -3.05 -2.71
C TRP A 476 9.00 -4.19 -3.53
N TRP A 477 9.56 -3.87 -4.71
CA TRP A 477 10.15 -4.89 -5.59
C TRP A 477 11.37 -5.57 -4.96
N MET A 478 12.19 -4.84 -4.20
CA MET A 478 13.33 -5.40 -3.48
C MET A 478 12.88 -6.28 -2.31
N GLU A 479 11.85 -5.86 -1.57
CA GLU A 479 11.29 -6.66 -0.47
C GLU A 479 10.68 -7.98 -1.00
N GLN A 480 9.85 -7.91 -2.05
CA GLN A 480 9.24 -9.10 -2.68
C GLN A 480 10.24 -10.02 -3.40
N ASN A 481 11.50 -9.60 -3.55
CA ASN A 481 12.61 -10.39 -4.10
C ASN A 481 13.77 -10.59 -3.11
N ALA A 482 13.59 -10.30 -1.81
CA ALA A 482 14.69 -10.24 -0.84
C ALA A 482 15.54 -11.53 -0.78
N ALA A 483 14.93 -12.71 -0.93
CA ALA A 483 15.63 -13.99 -1.01
C ALA A 483 16.55 -14.09 -2.26
N TYR A 484 16.05 -13.72 -3.44
CA TYR A 484 16.84 -13.71 -4.67
C TYR A 484 17.96 -12.66 -4.63
N ILE A 485 17.68 -11.48 -4.08
CA ILE A 485 18.68 -10.41 -3.88
C ILE A 485 19.78 -10.88 -2.92
N THR A 486 19.42 -11.58 -1.84
CA THR A 486 20.39 -12.17 -0.89
C THR A 486 21.27 -13.23 -1.56
N ALA A 487 20.70 -14.09 -2.42
CA ALA A 487 21.47 -15.07 -3.19
C ALA A 487 22.40 -14.41 -4.24
N TYR A 488 21.93 -13.33 -4.86
CA TYR A 488 22.71 -12.52 -5.80
C TYR A 488 23.88 -11.80 -5.12
N GLU A 489 23.68 -11.21 -3.93
CA GLU A 489 24.77 -10.64 -3.12
C GLU A 489 25.79 -11.70 -2.68
N GLN A 490 25.38 -12.96 -2.49
CA GLN A 490 26.30 -14.07 -2.21
C GLN A 490 27.09 -14.53 -3.45
N LYS A 491 26.48 -14.50 -4.64
CA LYS A 491 27.14 -14.87 -5.92
C LYS A 491 28.08 -13.77 -6.44
N ASN A 492 27.71 -12.51 -6.27
CA ASN A 492 28.36 -11.36 -6.92
C ASN A 492 29.05 -10.38 -5.94
N GLY A 493 28.81 -10.51 -4.63
CA GLY A 493 29.10 -9.46 -3.65
C GLY A 493 28.03 -8.36 -3.64
N ASN A 494 28.05 -7.48 -2.62
CA ASN A 494 27.21 -6.28 -2.56
C ASN A 494 27.66 -5.27 -3.64
N PRO A 495 26.84 -4.97 -4.68
CA PRO A 495 27.22 -4.04 -5.73
C PRO A 495 27.17 -2.58 -5.25
N ALA A 496 28.30 -1.88 -5.37
CA ALA A 496 28.38 -0.45 -5.16
C ALA A 496 28.30 0.32 -6.49
N ARG A 497 27.73 1.53 -6.46
CA ARG A 497 27.73 2.51 -7.57
C ARG A 497 28.07 3.91 -7.05
N ALA A 498 28.79 4.70 -7.83
CA ALA A 498 29.20 6.05 -7.44
C ALA A 498 28.33 7.12 -8.14
N VAL A 499 27.79 8.06 -7.38
CA VAL A 499 27.06 9.22 -7.88
C VAL A 499 27.72 10.49 -7.35
N GLY A 500 28.50 11.15 -8.19
CA GLY A 500 29.36 12.26 -7.77
C GLY A 500 30.36 11.80 -6.71
N ASN A 501 30.21 12.29 -5.48
CA ASN A 501 31.05 11.93 -4.34
C ASN A 501 30.41 10.88 -3.40
N LYS A 502 29.13 10.54 -3.57
CA LYS A 502 28.46 9.52 -2.75
C LYS A 502 28.59 8.14 -3.41
N ILE A 503 28.78 7.13 -2.57
CA ILE A 503 28.70 5.72 -2.97
C ILE A 503 27.37 5.18 -2.43
N TYR A 504 26.63 4.49 -3.29
CA TYR A 504 25.42 3.77 -2.94
C TYR A 504 25.72 2.27 -3.04
N THR A 505 25.54 1.53 -1.95
CA THR A 505 25.59 0.06 -1.99
C THR A 505 24.18 -0.52 -2.07
N LEU A 506 24.04 -1.76 -2.55
CA LEU A 506 22.74 -2.40 -2.61
C LEU A 506 22.16 -2.66 -1.21
N GLU A 507 23.00 -2.93 -0.22
CA GLU A 507 22.62 -3.08 1.19
C GLU A 507 21.98 -1.81 1.77
N ASP A 508 22.53 -0.63 1.47
CA ASP A 508 21.93 0.66 1.85
C ASP A 508 20.58 0.85 1.13
N LEU A 509 20.55 0.62 -0.19
CA LEU A 509 19.38 0.86 -1.04
C LEU A 509 18.19 -0.06 -0.73
N ARG A 510 18.45 -1.33 -0.41
CA ARG A 510 17.41 -2.32 -0.06
C ARG A 510 16.99 -2.27 1.41
N THR A 511 17.57 -1.37 2.21
CA THR A 511 17.12 -1.15 3.58
C THR A 511 15.87 -0.28 3.54
N ALA A 512 14.79 -0.77 4.16
CA ALA A 512 13.51 -0.06 4.19
C ALA A 512 13.65 1.32 4.87
N PRO A 513 13.04 2.38 4.32
CA PRO A 513 13.15 3.73 4.87
C PRO A 513 12.53 3.83 6.26
N ALA A 514 13.26 4.45 7.21
CA ALA A 514 12.81 4.62 8.60
C ALA A 514 11.67 5.65 8.74
N SER A 515 11.60 6.63 7.83
CA SER A 515 10.58 7.67 7.74
C SER A 515 10.26 7.96 6.27
N GLN A 516 9.18 8.71 6.00
CA GLN A 516 8.76 9.06 4.63
C GLN A 516 9.84 9.85 3.84
N THR A 517 10.78 10.51 4.52
CA THR A 517 11.85 11.32 3.89
C THR A 517 13.22 10.60 3.83
N GLU A 518 13.43 9.52 4.58
CA GLU A 518 14.71 8.80 4.71
C GLU A 518 14.85 7.61 3.72
N SER A 519 14.56 7.86 2.45
CA SER A 519 14.65 6.86 1.38
C SER A 519 15.95 7.00 0.60
N GLU A 520 16.87 6.04 0.77
CA GLU A 520 18.15 6.01 0.04
C GLU A 520 17.96 5.81 -1.48
N VAL A 521 16.94 5.07 -1.92
CA VAL A 521 16.56 4.98 -3.36
C VAL A 521 16.10 6.33 -3.90
N PHE A 522 15.43 7.15 -3.08
CA PHE A 522 15.03 8.50 -3.49
C PHE A 522 16.21 9.47 -3.46
N ALA A 523 17.09 9.38 -2.45
CA ALA A 523 18.34 10.13 -2.41
C ALA A 523 19.21 9.84 -3.64
N PHE A 524 19.30 8.58 -4.06
CA PHE A 524 19.95 8.14 -5.29
C PHE A 524 19.40 8.84 -6.53
N PHE A 525 18.07 8.85 -6.73
CA PHE A 525 17.48 9.60 -7.84
C PHE A 525 17.61 11.12 -7.68
N LYS A 526 17.64 11.66 -6.46
CA LYS A 526 17.87 13.09 -6.18
C LYS A 526 19.31 13.53 -6.48
N ASP A 527 20.29 12.64 -6.30
CA ASP A 527 21.69 12.84 -6.70
C ASP A 527 21.90 12.77 -8.22
N ILE A 528 21.10 11.97 -8.94
CA ILE A 528 21.19 11.85 -10.41
C ILE A 528 20.33 12.92 -11.14
N TYR A 529 19.15 13.27 -10.62
CA TYR A 529 18.12 14.06 -11.32
C TYR A 529 17.55 15.25 -10.54
N GLY A 530 18.15 15.63 -9.40
CA GLY A 530 17.78 16.84 -8.68
C GLY A 530 17.78 18.10 -9.56
N ASN A 531 16.84 19.01 -9.30
CA ASN A 531 16.57 20.23 -10.07
C ASN A 531 16.00 20.00 -11.50
N ASN A 532 15.45 18.82 -11.81
CA ASN A 532 14.82 18.59 -13.12
C ASN A 532 13.50 19.36 -13.27
N GLU A 533 13.44 20.26 -14.25
CA GLU A 533 12.25 21.08 -14.58
C GLU A 533 11.19 20.34 -15.43
N LYS A 534 11.54 19.23 -16.09
CA LYS A 534 10.71 18.54 -17.10
C LYS A 534 10.19 17.18 -16.65
N GLY A 535 10.76 16.64 -15.58
CA GLY A 535 10.49 15.30 -15.07
C GLY A 535 11.00 14.16 -15.96
N PHE A 536 10.65 12.93 -15.58
CA PHE A 536 10.75 11.71 -16.38
C PHE A 536 9.51 10.85 -16.13
N PHE A 537 9.41 9.71 -16.81
CA PHE A 537 8.44 8.68 -16.50
C PHE A 537 9.00 7.67 -15.48
N THR A 538 8.13 7.16 -14.60
CA THR A 538 8.48 6.29 -13.46
C THR A 538 9.14 4.97 -13.87
N ASP A 539 8.65 4.34 -14.94
CA ASP A 539 9.19 3.08 -15.49
C ASP A 539 10.67 3.21 -15.87
N LEU A 540 11.06 4.32 -16.49
CA LEU A 540 12.43 4.55 -16.93
C LEU A 540 13.43 4.67 -15.77
N LEU A 541 12.97 5.03 -14.56
CA LEU A 541 13.80 5.08 -13.36
C LEU A 541 13.95 3.69 -12.71
N ALA A 542 12.93 2.83 -12.81
CA ALA A 542 13.07 1.41 -12.44
C ALA A 542 14.01 0.68 -13.40
N ASP A 543 13.89 0.91 -14.73
CA ASP A 543 14.84 0.43 -15.74
C ASP A 543 16.28 0.89 -15.46
N LEU A 544 16.47 2.15 -15.04
CA LEU A 544 17.79 2.66 -14.65
C LEU A 544 18.35 1.90 -13.45
N PHE A 545 17.55 1.72 -12.40
CA PHE A 545 17.99 1.07 -11.18
C PHE A 545 18.33 -0.42 -11.41
N ILE A 546 17.43 -1.15 -12.07
CA ILE A 546 17.53 -2.60 -12.27
C ILE A 546 18.49 -2.92 -13.43
N ASN A 547 18.16 -2.44 -14.63
CA ASN A 547 18.85 -2.77 -15.89
C ASN A 547 20.00 -1.79 -16.23
N GLY A 548 20.09 -0.63 -15.57
CA GLY A 548 21.11 0.38 -15.85
C GLY A 548 20.76 1.34 -16.99
N TYR A 549 19.54 1.31 -17.53
CA TYR A 549 19.24 2.07 -18.74
C TYR A 549 18.85 3.52 -18.48
N THR A 550 19.70 4.46 -18.88
CA THR A 550 19.51 5.91 -18.72
C THR A 550 18.25 6.44 -19.43
N PRO A 551 17.27 7.00 -18.69
CA PRO A 551 16.09 7.65 -19.25
C PRO A 551 16.41 8.65 -20.37
N LYS A 552 15.78 8.46 -21.52
CA LYS A 552 15.90 9.38 -22.65
C LYS A 552 15.27 10.73 -22.31
N LYS A 553 15.91 11.83 -22.73
CA LYS A 553 15.43 13.22 -22.52
C LYS A 553 14.10 13.55 -23.23
N ASN A 554 13.59 12.66 -24.08
CA ASN A 554 12.27 12.74 -24.72
C ASN A 554 11.23 11.79 -24.08
N GLY A 555 11.58 11.05 -23.04
CA GLY A 555 10.71 10.07 -22.39
C GLY A 555 10.45 8.78 -23.19
N GLY A 556 11.19 8.50 -24.27
CA GLY A 556 11.12 7.22 -24.99
C GLY A 556 11.53 6.02 -24.12
N THR A 557 11.14 4.81 -24.52
CA THR A 557 11.54 3.56 -23.84
C THR A 557 13.03 3.27 -24.04
N ASN A 558 13.62 2.47 -23.15
CA ASN A 558 15.06 2.25 -23.14
C ASN A 558 15.60 1.28 -24.21
N LEU A 559 14.79 0.28 -24.62
CA LEU A 559 15.20 -0.83 -25.49
C LEU A 559 15.61 -0.48 -26.93
N GLU A 560 15.37 0.75 -27.41
CA GLU A 560 15.75 1.16 -28.77
C GLU A 560 17.26 1.47 -28.93
N ARG A 561 18.09 1.21 -27.90
CA ARG A 561 19.54 1.37 -27.95
C ARG A 561 20.21 0.12 -28.50
N GLU A 562 20.92 0.23 -29.62
CA GLU A 562 21.67 -0.88 -30.22
C GLU A 562 22.84 -1.37 -29.34
N ASP A 563 23.33 -0.53 -28.43
CA ASP A 563 24.49 -0.82 -27.57
C ASP A 563 24.14 -1.43 -26.21
N LEU A 564 22.93 -1.17 -25.66
CA LEU A 564 22.46 -1.67 -24.35
C LEU A 564 23.45 -1.55 -23.18
N GLU A 565 24.41 -0.64 -23.26
CA GLU A 565 25.43 -0.40 -22.22
C GLU A 565 24.79 0.21 -20.96
N PRO A 566 24.98 -0.40 -19.76
CA PRO A 566 24.41 0.10 -18.52
C PRO A 566 25.14 1.36 -18.02
N ASP A 567 24.37 2.31 -17.47
CA ASP A 567 24.86 3.50 -16.80
C ASP A 567 25.68 3.09 -15.57
N THR A 568 26.97 3.47 -15.53
CA THR A 568 27.91 3.07 -14.45
C THR A 568 27.55 3.59 -13.06
N ARG A 569 26.54 4.47 -12.98
CA ARG A 569 25.94 4.97 -11.74
C ARG A 569 24.79 4.10 -11.23
N ALA A 570 24.31 3.13 -12.01
CA ALA A 570 23.09 2.37 -11.74
C ALA A 570 23.21 0.91 -12.22
N GLY A 571 22.11 0.24 -12.58
CA GLY A 571 22.15 -1.15 -13.04
C GLY A 571 22.68 -2.11 -11.98
N PHE A 572 22.07 -2.09 -10.79
CA PHE A 572 22.46 -2.93 -9.67
C PHE A 572 22.26 -4.42 -9.95
N PHE A 573 21.38 -4.76 -10.90
CA PHE A 573 20.99 -6.13 -11.28
C PHE A 573 21.17 -6.42 -12.78
N TYR A 574 22.04 -5.67 -13.48
CA TYR A 574 22.26 -5.83 -14.92
C TYR A 574 22.57 -7.27 -15.34
N GLU A 575 23.42 -7.98 -14.59
CA GLU A 575 23.80 -9.38 -14.86
C GLU A 575 22.60 -10.32 -15.01
N VAL A 576 21.53 -10.09 -14.23
CA VAL A 576 20.31 -10.90 -14.16
C VAL A 576 19.31 -10.50 -15.25
N PHE A 577 19.06 -9.21 -15.38
CA PHE A 577 17.94 -8.71 -16.19
C PHE A 577 18.37 -8.38 -17.62
N GLN A 578 19.56 -7.80 -17.82
CA GLN A 578 20.12 -7.41 -19.11
C GLN A 578 19.08 -6.62 -19.94
N GLY A 579 18.89 -6.98 -21.22
CA GLY A 579 17.85 -6.38 -22.09
C GLY A 579 16.40 -6.78 -21.77
N GLY A 580 16.15 -7.54 -20.69
CA GLY A 580 14.79 -7.88 -20.24
C GLY A 580 14.29 -6.88 -19.20
N LEU A 581 13.44 -5.94 -19.64
CA LEU A 581 12.74 -5.03 -18.72
C LEU A 581 11.72 -5.79 -17.87
N LEU A 582 11.49 -5.28 -16.66
CA LEU A 582 10.42 -5.75 -15.77
C LEU A 582 9.20 -4.81 -15.77
N THR A 583 9.23 -3.76 -16.59
CA THR A 583 8.31 -2.62 -16.60
C THR A 583 7.37 -2.64 -17.82
N ASP A 584 6.21 -1.97 -17.69
CA ASP A 584 5.42 -1.47 -18.83
C ASP A 584 5.00 -0.02 -18.58
N ARG A 585 4.75 0.72 -19.66
CA ARG A 585 4.06 2.01 -19.60
C ARG A 585 3.02 2.10 -20.71
N SER A 586 1.75 1.99 -20.34
CA SER A 586 0.60 2.10 -21.26
C SER A 586 -0.34 3.24 -20.85
N TYR A 587 -0.93 3.93 -21.85
CA TYR A 587 -1.91 5.00 -21.60
C TYR A 587 -3.28 4.39 -21.30
N ARG A 588 -3.82 4.67 -20.10
CA ARG A 588 -5.03 4.01 -19.55
C ARG A 588 -6.08 5.02 -19.08
N GLY A 589 -6.20 6.17 -19.75
CA GLY A 589 -7.16 7.22 -19.38
C GLY A 589 -8.65 6.89 -19.62
N GLY A 590 -8.99 5.72 -20.18
CA GLY A 590 -10.37 5.27 -20.38
C GLY A 590 -10.90 4.49 -19.17
N TYR A 591 -12.10 4.80 -18.68
CA TYR A 591 -12.63 4.27 -17.40
C TYR A 591 -12.60 2.74 -17.29
N ARG A 592 -13.12 2.02 -18.29
CA ARG A 592 -13.10 0.55 -18.29
C ARG A 592 -11.68 -0.01 -18.45
N ASP A 593 -10.87 0.61 -19.31
CA ASP A 593 -9.51 0.14 -19.60
C ASP A 593 -8.59 0.28 -18.38
N PHE A 594 -8.74 1.37 -17.62
CA PHE A 594 -8.10 1.60 -16.33
C PHE A 594 -8.45 0.52 -15.30
N GLY A 595 -9.76 0.26 -15.12
CA GLY A 595 -10.24 -0.73 -14.14
C GLY A 595 -9.77 -2.15 -14.46
N GLU A 596 -9.94 -2.61 -15.70
CA GLU A 596 -9.51 -3.96 -16.07
C GLU A 596 -7.97 -4.10 -16.06
N SER A 597 -7.22 -3.05 -16.47
CA SER A 597 -5.74 -3.07 -16.35
C SER A 597 -5.28 -3.24 -14.90
N LEU A 598 -5.96 -2.64 -13.93
CA LEU A 598 -5.61 -2.80 -12.52
C LEU A 598 -5.97 -4.18 -11.96
N LYS A 599 -7.04 -4.83 -12.44
CA LYS A 599 -7.29 -6.27 -12.15
C LYS A 599 -6.18 -7.17 -12.69
N GLU A 600 -5.66 -6.86 -13.88
CA GLU A 600 -4.58 -7.63 -14.50
C GLU A 600 -3.24 -7.44 -13.81
N ILE A 601 -2.82 -6.19 -13.55
CA ILE A 601 -1.55 -5.86 -12.91
C ILE A 601 -1.54 -6.34 -11.44
N LEU A 602 -2.49 -5.88 -10.62
CA LEU A 602 -2.52 -6.23 -9.20
C LEU A 602 -2.79 -7.72 -8.99
N GLY A 603 -3.70 -8.32 -9.77
CA GLY A 603 -3.96 -9.76 -9.75
C GLY A 603 -2.78 -10.60 -10.25
N GLY A 604 -1.94 -10.06 -11.13
CA GLY A 604 -0.70 -10.69 -11.59
C GLY A 604 0.43 -10.70 -10.56
N GLY A 605 0.28 -10.04 -9.41
CA GLY A 605 1.34 -9.90 -8.41
C GLY A 605 2.34 -8.78 -8.72
N GLN A 606 1.89 -7.75 -9.42
CA GLN A 606 2.67 -6.59 -9.85
C GLN A 606 2.23 -5.33 -9.12
N ILE A 607 3.08 -4.29 -9.10
CA ILE A 607 2.72 -2.96 -8.59
C ILE A 607 2.46 -1.98 -9.76
N ALA A 608 1.65 -0.96 -9.51
CA ALA A 608 1.39 0.13 -10.44
C ALA A 608 1.72 1.50 -9.84
N GLY A 609 2.27 2.40 -10.66
CA GLY A 609 2.14 3.85 -10.50
C GLY A 609 1.12 4.40 -11.51
N VAL A 610 0.55 5.57 -11.24
CA VAL A 610 -0.39 6.25 -12.16
C VAL A 610 -0.05 7.72 -12.30
N SER A 611 -0.10 8.24 -13.53
CA SER A 611 -0.08 9.68 -13.78
C SER A 611 -1.47 10.26 -13.92
N HIS A 612 -1.66 11.50 -13.46
CA HIS A 612 -2.91 12.23 -13.64
C HIS A 612 -2.67 13.74 -13.81
N THR A 613 -3.62 14.42 -14.47
CA THR A 613 -3.56 15.87 -14.66
C THR A 613 -3.96 16.60 -13.38
N VAL A 614 -3.09 17.46 -12.84
CA VAL A 614 -3.46 18.40 -11.76
C VAL A 614 -3.77 19.80 -12.33
N VAL A 615 -3.94 20.79 -11.46
CA VAL A 615 -4.21 22.19 -11.84
C VAL A 615 -3.14 22.69 -12.83
N ASN A 616 -3.54 23.55 -13.76
CA ASN A 616 -2.71 24.07 -14.85
C ASN A 616 -2.18 23.02 -15.85
N ASN A 617 -2.79 21.82 -15.91
CA ASN A 617 -2.40 20.70 -16.77
C ASN A 617 -0.98 20.14 -16.54
N TYR A 618 -0.41 20.35 -15.34
CA TYR A 618 0.80 19.63 -14.94
C TYR A 618 0.48 18.14 -14.78
N ASN A 619 1.43 17.26 -15.14
CA ASN A 619 1.29 15.82 -14.95
C ASN A 619 1.92 15.43 -13.61
N HIS A 620 1.09 14.97 -12.67
CA HIS A 620 1.54 14.40 -11.41
C HIS A 620 1.65 12.88 -11.51
N VAL A 621 2.39 12.24 -10.61
CA VAL A 621 2.53 10.78 -10.53
C VAL A 621 2.49 10.31 -9.08
N ILE A 622 1.66 9.30 -8.82
CA ILE A 622 1.43 8.69 -7.49
C ILE A 622 1.51 7.16 -7.59
N THR A 623 1.78 6.48 -6.48
CA THR A 623 1.87 5.01 -6.44
C THR A 623 0.53 4.40 -6.07
N ILE A 624 0.11 3.31 -6.71
CA ILE A 624 -1.12 2.56 -6.40
C ILE A 624 -0.77 1.34 -5.54
N TRP A 625 -1.39 1.24 -4.37
CA TRP A 625 -1.30 0.11 -3.45
C TRP A 625 -2.52 -0.81 -3.49
N GLY A 626 -3.65 -0.35 -4.02
CA GLY A 626 -4.84 -1.18 -4.21
C GLY A 626 -5.88 -0.56 -5.13
N ALA A 627 -6.82 -1.38 -5.59
CA ALA A 627 -7.97 -0.96 -6.41
C ALA A 627 -9.27 -1.58 -5.88
N GLU A 628 -10.32 -0.78 -5.84
CA GLU A 628 -11.63 -1.12 -5.26
C GLU A 628 -12.70 -1.24 -6.34
N TYR A 629 -13.57 -2.24 -6.22
CA TYR A 629 -14.58 -2.60 -7.21
C TYR A 629 -15.99 -2.72 -6.60
N ASP A 630 -16.99 -2.27 -7.37
CA ASP A 630 -18.41 -2.39 -7.07
C ASP A 630 -18.94 -3.83 -7.23
N LEU A 631 -20.20 -4.06 -6.84
CA LEU A 631 -20.90 -5.35 -6.98
C LEU A 631 -21.04 -5.86 -8.43
N ASP A 632 -20.84 -5.01 -9.43
CA ASP A 632 -20.83 -5.40 -10.85
C ASP A 632 -19.39 -5.58 -11.39
N GLY A 633 -18.37 -5.46 -10.53
CA GLY A 633 -16.95 -5.63 -10.87
C GLY A 633 -16.30 -4.42 -11.54
N ARG A 634 -16.86 -3.21 -11.39
CA ARG A 634 -16.32 -1.95 -11.95
C ARG A 634 -15.48 -1.20 -10.93
N ILE A 635 -14.40 -0.56 -11.36
CA ILE A 635 -13.54 0.22 -10.47
C ILE A 635 -14.24 1.48 -9.94
N VAL A 636 -14.12 1.71 -8.63
CA VAL A 636 -14.75 2.82 -7.90
C VAL A 636 -13.78 3.61 -7.02
N ALA A 637 -12.63 3.03 -6.65
CA ALA A 637 -11.52 3.76 -6.03
C ALA A 637 -10.16 3.12 -6.33
N ILE A 638 -9.09 3.88 -6.06
CA ILE A 638 -7.73 3.39 -5.89
C ILE A 638 -7.18 3.88 -4.55
N TYR A 639 -6.27 3.10 -3.97
CA TYR A 639 -5.53 3.46 -2.77
C TYR A 639 -4.11 3.82 -3.16
N VAL A 640 -3.62 4.95 -2.68
CA VAL A 640 -2.41 5.60 -3.21
C VAL A 640 -1.53 6.20 -2.13
N THR A 641 -0.23 6.32 -2.43
CA THR A 641 0.70 7.20 -1.71
C THR A 641 1.27 8.25 -2.66
N ASP A 642 1.52 9.45 -2.14
CA ASP A 642 1.59 10.68 -2.92
C ASP A 642 2.61 11.66 -2.33
N SER A 643 3.79 11.71 -2.95
CA SER A 643 5.00 12.43 -2.51
C SER A 643 4.91 13.95 -2.29
N ASP A 644 3.73 14.57 -2.44
CA ASP A 644 3.47 15.96 -2.05
C ASP A 644 2.79 16.10 -0.67
N ASP A 645 2.42 14.99 -0.01
CA ASP A 645 1.73 14.93 1.28
C ASP A 645 2.67 15.18 2.48
N ARG A 646 3.24 16.39 2.52
CA ARG A 646 4.32 16.79 3.46
C ARG A 646 3.95 17.90 4.45
N GLU A 647 2.66 18.16 4.66
CA GLU A 647 2.18 19.21 5.58
C GLU A 647 1.20 18.65 6.62
N GLY A 648 1.58 18.71 7.91
CA GLY A 648 0.69 18.44 9.04
C GLY A 648 0.92 17.10 9.73
N VAL A 649 -0.12 16.28 9.79
CA VAL A 649 -0.08 14.89 10.31
C VAL A 649 0.66 14.00 9.31
N GLU A 650 1.23 12.87 9.75
CA GLU A 650 1.79 11.83 8.87
C GLU A 650 0.67 11.18 8.01
N ILE A 651 0.30 11.87 6.94
CA ILE A 651 -0.54 11.34 5.86
C ILE A 651 0.24 10.21 5.21
N GLY A 652 -0.37 9.02 5.13
CA GLY A 652 0.16 7.89 4.37
C GLY A 652 -0.78 7.56 3.22
N MET A 653 -1.43 6.40 3.30
CA MET A 653 -2.27 5.93 2.20
C MET A 653 -3.59 6.71 2.11
N LYS A 654 -3.89 7.26 0.93
CA LYS A 654 -5.14 7.96 0.62
C LYS A 654 -6.05 7.10 -0.28
N ARG A 655 -7.37 7.21 -0.11
CA ARG A 655 -8.35 6.63 -1.05
C ARG A 655 -8.86 7.69 -2.04
N TYR A 656 -8.54 7.53 -3.33
CA TYR A 656 -9.06 8.38 -4.40
C TYR A 656 -10.18 7.66 -5.18
N GLY A 657 -11.38 8.24 -5.19
CA GLY A 657 -12.53 7.74 -5.95
C GLY A 657 -12.28 7.82 -7.46
N VAL A 658 -12.57 6.72 -8.16
CA VAL A 658 -12.42 6.58 -9.61
C VAL A 658 -13.80 6.67 -10.26
N ARG A 659 -13.98 7.68 -11.11
CA ARG A 659 -15.27 7.97 -11.77
C ARG A 659 -15.17 7.92 -13.29
N ASN A 660 -16.29 7.54 -13.92
CA ASN A 660 -16.49 7.58 -15.36
C ASN A 660 -17.02 8.96 -15.79
N ALA A 661 -16.17 9.80 -16.37
CA ALA A 661 -16.54 11.08 -16.96
C ALA A 661 -16.49 10.97 -18.49
N ASN A 662 -17.66 10.74 -19.12
CA ASN A 662 -17.81 10.58 -20.58
C ASN A 662 -16.83 9.55 -21.17
N GLY A 663 -16.71 8.38 -20.53
CA GLY A 663 -15.81 7.28 -20.93
C GLY A 663 -14.38 7.39 -20.38
N LYS A 664 -13.99 8.53 -19.79
CA LYS A 664 -12.66 8.74 -19.20
C LYS A 664 -12.63 8.40 -17.71
N ALA A 665 -11.53 7.83 -17.25
CA ALA A 665 -11.24 7.71 -15.82
C ALA A 665 -10.84 9.08 -15.26
N LYS A 666 -11.43 9.45 -14.12
CA LYS A 666 -10.94 10.57 -13.30
C LYS A 666 -10.80 10.18 -11.83
N LEU A 667 -9.76 10.72 -11.19
CA LEU A 667 -9.50 10.59 -9.75
C LEU A 667 -10.13 11.76 -8.99
N SER A 668 -10.67 11.52 -7.80
CA SER A 668 -11.38 12.53 -7.01
C SER A 668 -11.67 12.11 -5.57
N THR A 669 -11.63 13.08 -4.64
CA THR A 669 -12.27 12.97 -3.31
C THR A 669 -13.55 13.82 -3.20
N ASN A 670 -13.81 14.73 -4.15
CA ASN A 670 -15.13 15.35 -4.37
C ASN A 670 -16.17 14.26 -4.72
N ILE A 671 -17.25 14.20 -3.95
CA ILE A 671 -18.37 13.25 -4.12
C ILE A 671 -19.66 13.87 -4.69
N SER A 672 -19.83 15.19 -4.54
CA SER A 672 -21.02 15.96 -4.95
C SER A 672 -21.10 16.13 -6.47
N ASN A 673 -20.02 16.61 -7.08
CA ASN A 673 -19.99 17.06 -8.46
C ASN A 673 -19.26 16.04 -9.33
N LYS A 674 -20.03 15.22 -10.04
CA LYS A 674 -19.56 14.12 -10.88
C LYS A 674 -18.80 14.55 -12.16
N ALA A 675 -18.68 15.84 -12.46
CA ALA A 675 -17.90 16.36 -13.61
C ALA A 675 -16.44 16.79 -13.31
N HIS A 676 -16.10 17.19 -12.07
CA HIS A 676 -14.74 17.59 -11.64
C HIS A 676 -13.71 16.43 -11.65
N GLY A 677 -12.59 16.56 -10.95
CA GLY A 677 -11.55 15.53 -10.80
C GLY A 677 -10.48 15.51 -11.90
N SER A 678 -9.35 14.90 -11.56
CA SER A 678 -8.11 14.78 -12.34
C SER A 678 -8.22 13.67 -13.38
N ASN A 679 -7.89 13.93 -14.66
CA ASN A 679 -7.91 12.90 -15.69
C ASN A 679 -6.75 11.92 -15.49
N VAL A 680 -7.01 10.62 -15.59
CA VAL A 680 -5.97 9.58 -15.60
C VAL A 680 -5.19 9.62 -16.93
N GLY A 681 -3.88 9.41 -16.83
CA GLY A 681 -2.93 9.35 -17.94
C GLY A 681 -2.41 7.93 -18.19
N TYR A 682 -1.12 7.73 -17.90
CA TYR A 682 -0.42 6.46 -18.01
C TYR A 682 -0.49 5.66 -16.72
N LEU A 683 -0.57 4.33 -16.83
CA LEU A 683 -0.09 3.40 -15.81
C LEU A 683 1.39 3.08 -16.07
N TYR A 684 2.14 2.89 -14.99
CA TYR A 684 3.51 2.39 -14.97
C TYR A 684 3.50 1.09 -14.18
N MET A 685 3.81 -0.04 -14.79
CA MET A 685 3.85 -1.35 -14.12
C MET A 685 5.28 -1.72 -13.73
N LEU A 686 5.47 -2.43 -12.62
CA LEU A 686 6.71 -3.15 -12.30
C LEU A 686 6.40 -4.57 -11.82
N SER A 687 7.06 -5.55 -12.44
CA SER A 687 6.91 -6.98 -12.18
C SER A 687 8.11 -7.59 -11.46
N LEU A 688 7.90 -8.72 -10.77
CA LEU A 688 8.90 -9.30 -9.87
C LEU A 688 10.05 -10.04 -10.58
N GLY A 689 9.94 -10.38 -11.87
CA GLY A 689 11.04 -11.00 -12.64
C GLY A 689 11.47 -12.41 -12.21
N LYS A 690 10.66 -13.12 -11.41
CA LYS A 690 11.03 -14.36 -10.68
C LYS A 690 11.63 -15.50 -11.51
N GLU A 691 11.30 -15.63 -12.79
CA GLU A 691 11.91 -16.68 -13.64
C GLU A 691 13.35 -16.34 -14.04
N LYS A 692 13.63 -15.07 -14.38
CA LYS A 692 15.01 -14.59 -14.66
C LYS A 692 15.93 -14.72 -13.44
N TRP A 693 15.38 -14.54 -12.25
CA TRP A 693 16.12 -14.80 -11.00
C TRP A 693 16.56 -16.26 -10.88
N LYS A 694 15.69 -17.23 -11.21
CA LYS A 694 16.05 -18.66 -11.20
C LYS A 694 17.06 -18.99 -12.29
N GLU A 695 16.81 -18.55 -13.52
CA GLU A 695 17.73 -18.70 -14.66
C GLU A 695 19.14 -18.24 -14.29
N TYR A 696 19.28 -17.07 -13.67
CA TYR A 696 20.58 -16.53 -13.25
C TYR A 696 21.22 -17.26 -12.07
N LEU A 697 20.45 -17.87 -11.16
CA LEU A 697 20.95 -18.48 -9.93
C LEU A 697 21.15 -20.01 -10.03
N GLU A 698 20.61 -20.65 -11.08
CA GLU A 698 20.86 -22.05 -11.43
C GLU A 698 22.10 -22.24 -12.34
N GLU A 699 22.64 -21.16 -12.91
CA GLU A 699 23.93 -21.09 -13.64
C GLU A 699 25.17 -20.97 -12.73
#